data_AF-A0A928CU95-F1
#
_entry.id   AF-A0A928CU95-F1
#
_cell.length_a   1.000
_cell.length_b   1.000
_cell.length_c   1.000
_cell.angle_alpha   90.00
_cell.angle_beta   90.00
_cell.angle_gamma   90.00
#
_symmetry.space_group_name_H-M   'P 1'
#
loop_
_entity.id
_entity.type
_entity.pdbx_description
1 polymer ?
#
loop_
_entity_poly.entity_id
_entity_poly.type
_entity_poly.pdbx_seq_one_letter_code
_entity_poly.pdbx_strand_id
1 'polypeptide(L)'
;MIYKKDGAVLGYWYEDPTFRPYFAMFERGKDASAFGLEINTLMRFEQHDSIETPVLKIDSFGKADWVAAARPYRNWYQQTFAEEIARRESCDWANRINAICDTGYFAVGGKAQLERIRQLFPPEGILLHCWAPHKKGFAFGVPGYVLREAYAKEVATAHEYGFKVMCYVCALCAVYKAPAWERDGLEHFFLTRKNSITNYDGSKNLLDEMLIGTMNVPKGKDQFANIKKGKLIYGDPLSKGWRDYYPKVVQKLNRSSGTDANYEDTLGCTQENGNGSIDGLSGAQGNAALARKLAVIPGVPMASEFGPAAIAFAVKWPLNYAQVWGNIKFRDYRIHRQVPLSTFLFGYRPWIPTVLAGDDFHCHLVSAVSDALGGMGMFAASKNMDIRQGFNDHLTLRARLFVEKGLKPYFPERKYPEHIRCMYQDTEGKIYSYYDNGYLQMMLDPNGKALYGRINGVVSTKAHGLQLPGWPCSDKDGIYGLNPQSSYALFPASSDGKPEIILGKLPEYARLQMFYVAPEYAYIELGGQGKVCLEVRIPERFREIYVNDRPVQDRLIQGELPLRIFLSSGKPVAPGKILKVSTMNGLAESGFLPLPKTQRKYAGQRLFHLYGYNVVVLDTVLDIQDADSAVEILHRNLQNKYGNGTVVSLHVNGLEAARFDCFRNKQFDTKLRAWRVPLGRFKGQRVLVSVRSNNKGWNNADMLFVSLPRIVKDHSGKIQEIFPALNNPPVPVEKQKVNRPAGSPQKIILPDFMGNALSGAVFSQKTKSLKTLASKIYPVERNLRYFLSAKIKRTTDSRHRIYLGVIQYDGKGQILGIQINRLPGTESALSFTAPKGSRKLMVFDASNWQIGGYAAFGPLPSRDVVGPIVNIEKCGGDWRVFLEKPLKKEFASGSPVAQHNSMNATHLYVYSGIPSEKPEEYGGEIKWWPGAERFSVLLLGRSPVELQDLKLELYPVPGKN
;
A
#
# COMPACT_ATOMS: atom_id res chain seq x y z
N MET A 1 -0.99 -5.74 38.10
CA MET A 1 -2.18 -4.90 37.85
C MET A 1 -2.08 -3.67 38.73
N ILE A 2 -2.54 -2.52 38.23
CA ILE A 2 -2.62 -1.28 39.01
C ILE A 2 -3.99 -0.68 38.79
N TYR A 3 -4.64 -0.32 39.89
CA TYR A 3 -5.98 0.24 39.88
C TYR A 3 -6.01 1.55 40.68
N LYS A 4 -6.65 2.60 40.15
CA LYS A 4 -6.68 3.93 40.78
C LYS A 4 -8.11 4.39 41.00
N LYS A 5 -8.41 4.90 42.21
CA LYS A 5 -9.71 5.49 42.57
C LYS A 5 -9.52 6.52 43.69
N ASP A 6 -10.15 7.69 43.57
CA ASP A 6 -10.23 8.73 44.62
C ASP A 6 -8.88 9.08 45.28
N GLY A 7 -7.80 9.10 44.50
CA GLY A 7 -6.45 9.39 44.99
C GLY A 7 -5.74 8.24 45.72
N ALA A 8 -6.38 7.09 45.86
CA ALA A 8 -5.76 5.83 46.29
C ALA A 8 -5.43 4.95 45.08
N VAL A 9 -4.40 4.12 45.23
CA VAL A 9 -4.00 3.14 44.23
C VAL A 9 -3.89 1.76 44.86
N LEU A 10 -4.47 0.75 44.22
CA LEU A 10 -4.31 -0.66 44.56
C LEU A 10 -3.27 -1.28 43.62
N GLY A 11 -2.22 -1.84 44.19
CA GLY A 11 -1.23 -2.66 43.48
C GLY A 11 -1.54 -4.13 43.71
N TYR A 12 -1.50 -4.91 42.62
CA TYR A 12 -1.60 -6.36 42.69
C TYR A 12 -0.55 -7.00 41.78
N TRP A 13 0.30 -7.85 42.33
CA TRP A 13 1.39 -8.51 41.59
C TRP A 13 1.75 -9.85 42.22
N TYR A 14 2.60 -10.60 41.51
CA TYR A 14 3.22 -11.81 42.02
C TYR A 14 4.68 -11.83 41.57
N GLU A 15 5.49 -12.56 42.32
CA GLU A 15 6.93 -12.64 42.12
C GLU A 15 7.28 -14.07 41.74
N ASP A 16 7.58 -14.30 40.47
CA ASP A 16 7.99 -15.61 39.97
C ASP A 16 9.18 -15.48 39.02
N PRO A 17 10.40 -15.82 39.45
CA PRO A 17 11.59 -15.75 38.60
C PRO A 17 11.55 -16.77 37.45
N THR A 18 10.63 -17.73 37.54
CA THR A 18 10.51 -18.82 36.57
C THR A 18 9.35 -18.61 35.60
N PHE A 19 8.45 -17.64 35.78
CA PHE A 19 7.31 -17.39 34.88
C PHE A 19 6.36 -18.58 34.66
N ARG A 20 5.94 -19.27 35.73
CA ARG A 20 4.93 -20.34 35.65
C ARG A 20 3.60 -19.82 35.08
N PRO A 21 2.80 -20.68 34.41
CA PRO A 21 1.55 -20.30 33.75
C PRO A 21 0.46 -20.01 34.79
N TYR A 22 0.43 -18.76 35.25
CA TYR A 22 -0.43 -18.29 36.32
C TYR A 22 -1.26 -17.10 35.87
N PHE A 23 -2.59 -17.17 36.05
CA PHE A 23 -3.50 -16.07 35.74
C PHE A 23 -4.13 -15.53 37.02
N ALA A 24 -4.16 -14.21 37.10
CA ALA A 24 -4.90 -13.49 38.12
C ALA A 24 -5.89 -12.58 37.45
N MET A 25 -7.16 -12.79 37.78
CA MET A 25 -8.29 -12.06 37.23
C MET A 25 -8.82 -11.12 38.31
N PHE A 26 -9.15 -9.91 37.91
CA PHE A 26 -9.84 -8.95 38.77
C PHE A 26 -10.96 -8.33 37.96
N GLU A 27 -12.17 -8.48 38.46
CA GLU A 27 -13.37 -7.85 37.92
C GLU A 27 -13.92 -6.88 38.95
N ARG A 28 -14.45 -5.76 38.49
CA ARG A 28 -15.18 -4.82 39.35
C ARG A 28 -16.51 -4.46 38.70
N GLY A 29 -17.59 -4.85 39.36
CA GLY A 29 -18.91 -4.30 39.12
C GLY A 29 -19.11 -2.95 39.81
N LYS A 30 -20.29 -2.36 39.63
CA LYS A 30 -20.66 -1.10 40.29
C LYS A 30 -20.57 -1.21 41.82
N ASP A 31 -20.99 -2.36 42.36
CA ASP A 31 -21.20 -2.58 43.79
C ASP A 31 -20.28 -3.67 44.41
N ALA A 32 -19.49 -4.39 43.61
CA ALA A 32 -18.63 -5.46 44.09
C ALA A 32 -17.34 -5.59 43.26
N SER A 33 -16.34 -6.27 43.82
CA SER A 33 -15.14 -6.71 43.12
C SER A 33 -14.98 -8.20 43.28
N ALA A 34 -14.62 -8.88 42.20
CA ALA A 34 -14.28 -10.29 42.18
C ALA A 34 -12.80 -10.46 41.88
N PHE A 35 -12.18 -11.41 42.57
CA PHE A 35 -10.80 -11.76 42.38
C PHE A 35 -10.72 -13.26 42.16
N GLY A 36 -10.12 -13.65 41.04
CA GLY A 36 -9.98 -15.04 40.61
C GLY A 36 -8.53 -15.38 40.40
N LEU A 37 -8.15 -16.56 40.87
CA LEU A 37 -6.84 -17.14 40.64
C LEU A 37 -7.03 -18.41 39.85
N GLU A 38 -6.36 -18.49 38.72
CA GLU A 38 -6.42 -19.64 37.85
C GLU A 38 -5.00 -20.11 37.55
N ILE A 39 -4.68 -21.31 38.06
CA ILE A 39 -3.50 -22.03 37.60
C ILE A 39 -3.92 -22.82 36.38
N ASN A 40 -3.23 -22.55 35.28
CA ASN A 40 -3.59 -23.13 34.01
C ASN A 40 -2.84 -24.46 33.82
N THR A 41 -3.41 -25.57 34.31
CA THR A 41 -3.02 -26.95 33.96
C THR A 41 -3.66 -27.33 32.62
N LEU A 42 -3.15 -26.74 31.53
CA LEU A 42 -3.88 -26.66 30.26
C LEU A 42 -3.84 -27.92 29.39
N MET A 43 -3.18 -28.99 29.83
CA MET A 43 -3.30 -30.31 29.21
C MET A 43 -3.78 -31.34 30.24
N ARG A 44 -4.82 -32.11 29.88
CA ARG A 44 -5.45 -33.15 30.72
C ARG A 44 -4.54 -34.35 31.06
N PHE A 45 -3.27 -34.33 30.66
CA PHE A 45 -2.39 -35.51 30.68
C PHE A 45 -1.28 -35.44 31.73
N GLU A 46 -1.07 -34.30 32.37
CA GLU A 46 -0.18 -34.22 33.53
C GLU A 46 -1.04 -34.52 34.78
N GLN A 47 -0.82 -35.68 35.39
CA GLN A 47 -1.39 -36.00 36.70
C GLN A 47 -0.65 -35.19 37.77
N HIS A 48 -0.95 -33.89 37.84
CA HIS A 48 -0.59 -33.09 39.01
C HIS A 48 -1.70 -33.27 40.05
N ASP A 49 -1.37 -33.87 41.19
CA ASP A 49 -2.26 -33.97 42.35
C ASP A 49 -2.12 -32.77 43.30
N SER A 50 -1.07 -31.97 43.12
CA SER A 50 -0.74 -30.78 43.89
C SER A 50 0.01 -29.78 43.01
N ILE A 51 -0.15 -28.48 43.31
CA ILE A 51 0.50 -27.38 42.62
C ILE A 51 0.92 -26.31 43.64
N GLU A 52 2.08 -25.70 43.42
CA GLU A 52 2.56 -24.59 44.25
C GLU A 52 2.28 -23.26 43.56
N THR A 53 1.44 -22.43 44.19
CA THR A 53 1.13 -21.06 43.72
C THR A 53 2.30 -20.13 44.01
N PRO A 54 2.66 -19.18 43.12
CA PRO A 54 3.56 -18.09 43.48
C PRO A 54 2.92 -17.23 44.59
N VAL A 55 3.76 -16.57 45.41
CA VAL A 55 3.26 -15.65 46.42
C VAL A 55 2.62 -14.44 45.74
N LEU A 56 1.33 -14.26 45.99
CA LEU A 56 0.58 -13.10 45.55
C LEU A 56 0.69 -11.98 46.56
N LYS A 57 0.82 -10.77 46.04
CA LYS A 57 0.92 -9.56 46.84
C LYS A 57 -0.14 -8.57 46.41
N ILE A 58 -0.84 -8.05 47.39
CA ILE A 58 -1.83 -6.97 47.25
C ILE A 58 -1.49 -5.89 48.27
N ASP A 59 -1.48 -4.65 47.81
CA ASP A 59 -1.18 -3.52 48.69
C ASP A 59 -1.94 -2.27 48.24
N SER A 60 -2.25 -1.40 49.19
CA SER A 60 -2.98 -0.16 48.99
C SER A 60 -2.11 1.05 49.32
N PHE A 61 -2.02 1.98 48.38
CA PHE A 61 -1.17 3.15 48.45
C PHE A 61 -2.06 4.40 48.56
N GLY A 62 -2.24 4.90 49.78
CA GLY A 62 -3.02 6.11 50.05
C GLY A 62 -2.31 7.38 49.58
N LYS A 63 -3.05 8.31 48.95
CA LYS A 63 -2.52 9.59 48.42
C LYS A 63 -1.33 9.42 47.46
N ALA A 64 -1.22 8.28 46.79
CA ALA A 64 -0.12 7.93 45.89
C ALA A 64 -0.56 7.88 44.42
N ASP A 65 0.40 7.61 43.52
CA ASP A 65 0.12 7.37 42.11
C ASP A 65 0.49 5.94 41.69
N TRP A 66 0.36 5.65 40.40
CA TRP A 66 0.62 4.33 39.86
C TRP A 66 2.10 3.92 40.00
N VAL A 67 3.04 4.87 40.08
CA VAL A 67 4.47 4.60 40.23
C VAL A 67 4.72 3.96 41.59
N ALA A 68 4.12 4.51 42.66
CA ALA A 68 4.23 3.94 44.00
C ALA A 68 3.74 2.49 44.05
N ALA A 69 2.57 2.21 43.45
CA ALA A 69 2.01 0.86 43.41
C ALA A 69 2.78 -0.12 42.51
N ALA A 70 3.46 0.38 41.47
CA ALA A 70 4.29 -0.42 40.57
C ALA A 70 5.68 -0.74 41.16
N ARG A 71 6.16 0.09 42.08
CA ARG A 71 7.55 0.08 42.57
C ARG A 71 7.97 -1.23 43.24
N PRO A 72 7.15 -1.89 44.09
CA PRO A 72 7.55 -3.16 44.69
C PRO A 72 7.90 -4.22 43.64
N TYR A 73 7.02 -4.41 42.64
CA TYR A 73 7.27 -5.36 41.55
C TYR A 73 8.47 -4.95 40.69
N ARG A 74 8.61 -3.65 40.37
CA ARG A 74 9.77 -3.11 39.64
C ARG A 74 11.08 -3.44 40.37
N ASN A 75 11.16 -3.20 41.68
CA ASN A 75 12.36 -3.43 42.47
C ASN A 75 12.71 -4.92 42.52
N TRP A 76 11.72 -5.77 42.79
CA TRP A 76 11.89 -7.22 42.72
C TRP A 76 12.41 -7.65 41.35
N TYR A 77 11.74 -7.27 40.26
CA TYR A 77 12.11 -7.69 38.91
C TYR A 77 13.54 -7.24 38.55
N GLN A 78 13.89 -5.99 38.85
CA GLN A 78 15.23 -5.47 38.56
C GLN A 78 16.33 -6.15 39.38
N GLN A 79 16.04 -6.52 40.63
CA GLN A 79 16.97 -7.27 41.45
C GLN A 79 17.12 -8.71 40.97
N THR A 80 16.01 -9.39 40.68
CA THR A 80 15.97 -10.79 40.25
C THR A 80 16.67 -11.01 38.92
N PHE A 81 16.53 -10.09 37.97
CA PHE A 81 17.10 -10.20 36.63
C PHE A 81 18.26 -9.22 36.39
N ALA A 82 18.95 -8.79 37.45
CA ALA A 82 19.98 -7.76 37.39
C ALA A 82 21.09 -8.09 36.39
N GLU A 83 21.56 -9.35 36.36
CA GLU A 83 22.62 -9.79 35.46
C GLU A 83 22.18 -9.78 34.00
N GLU A 84 20.97 -10.30 33.69
CA GLU A 84 20.47 -10.29 32.32
C GLU A 84 20.15 -8.86 31.83
N ILE A 85 19.61 -8.00 32.72
CA ILE A 85 19.40 -6.58 32.42
C ILE A 85 20.74 -5.89 32.16
N ALA A 86 21.76 -6.13 33.00
CA ALA A 86 23.10 -5.56 32.78
C ALA A 86 23.67 -5.97 31.42
N ARG A 87 23.48 -7.23 31.00
CA ARG A 87 23.86 -7.72 29.67
C ARG A 87 23.09 -7.02 28.55
N ARG A 88 21.77 -6.82 28.70
CA ARG A 88 20.96 -6.06 27.75
C ARG A 88 21.44 -4.61 27.61
N GLU A 89 21.90 -4.01 28.71
CA GLU A 89 22.37 -2.62 28.76
C GLU A 89 23.85 -2.45 28.40
N SER A 90 24.63 -3.53 28.28
CA SER A 90 26.09 -3.45 28.04
C SER A 90 26.49 -3.00 26.63
N CYS A 91 25.52 -2.78 25.74
CA CYS A 91 25.76 -2.35 24.37
C CYS A 91 25.69 -0.82 24.26
N ASP A 92 26.83 -0.14 24.38
CA ASP A 92 26.92 1.32 24.47
C ASP A 92 26.24 2.07 23.31
N TRP A 93 26.43 1.60 22.08
CA TRP A 93 25.80 2.26 20.93
C TRP A 93 24.26 2.15 20.99
N ALA A 94 23.73 1.04 21.49
CA ALA A 94 22.29 0.82 21.61
C ALA A 94 21.67 1.77 22.65
N ASN A 95 22.44 2.17 23.67
CA ASN A 95 22.02 3.13 24.69
C ASN A 95 21.89 4.57 24.17
N ARG A 96 22.51 4.87 23.02
CA ARG A 96 22.46 6.17 22.34
C ARG A 96 21.30 6.27 21.33
N ILE A 97 20.69 5.15 20.95
CA ILE A 97 19.54 5.15 20.05
C ILE A 97 18.34 5.81 20.72
N ASN A 98 17.83 6.86 20.07
CA ASN A 98 16.70 7.66 20.54
C ASN A 98 15.58 7.78 19.50
N ALA A 99 15.80 7.31 18.27
CA ALA A 99 14.74 7.09 17.31
C ALA A 99 15.01 5.88 16.40
N ILE A 100 13.93 5.24 15.94
CA ILE A 100 13.97 4.19 14.93
C ILE A 100 13.32 4.71 13.65
N CYS A 101 14.03 4.55 12.53
CA CYS A 101 13.57 4.92 11.20
C CYS A 101 13.09 3.66 10.46
N ASP A 102 11.81 3.64 10.07
CA ASP A 102 11.27 2.57 9.23
C ASP A 102 11.65 2.80 7.77
N THR A 103 12.61 2.03 7.24
CA THR A 103 13.17 2.27 5.89
C THR A 103 12.35 1.67 4.74
N GLY A 104 11.13 1.21 5.04
CA GLY A 104 10.24 0.52 4.12
C GLY A 104 10.47 -1.00 4.07
N TYR A 105 9.69 -1.70 3.24
CA TYR A 105 9.67 -3.17 3.26
C TYR A 105 10.92 -3.83 2.67
N PHE A 106 11.62 -3.24 1.68
CA PHE A 106 12.58 -3.99 0.85
C PHE A 106 14.00 -3.41 0.80
N ALA A 107 14.28 -2.28 1.45
CA ALA A 107 15.58 -1.63 1.41
C ALA A 107 15.91 -0.94 2.74
N VAL A 108 17.21 -0.78 3.02
CA VAL A 108 17.71 0.05 4.13
C VAL A 108 17.70 1.55 3.74
N GLY A 109 17.49 1.82 2.44
CA GLY A 109 17.41 3.17 1.86
C GLY A 109 18.53 3.41 0.84
N GLY A 110 18.25 4.23 -0.17
CA GLY A 110 19.27 4.64 -1.15
C GLY A 110 20.18 5.74 -0.60
N LYS A 111 21.37 5.95 -1.19
CA LYS A 111 22.35 6.97 -0.74
C LYS A 111 21.74 8.37 -0.52
N ALA A 112 20.89 8.83 -1.43
CA ALA A 112 20.23 10.14 -1.30
C ALA A 112 19.30 10.22 -0.07
N GLN A 113 18.66 9.11 0.30
CA GLN A 113 17.82 9.05 1.48
C GLN A 113 18.64 9.00 2.76
N LEU A 114 19.71 8.20 2.79
CA LEU A 114 20.65 8.15 3.93
C LEU A 114 21.31 9.51 4.18
N GLU A 115 21.75 10.19 3.11
CA GLU A 115 22.27 11.56 3.18
C GLU A 115 21.22 12.52 3.76
N ARG A 116 19.98 12.44 3.29
CA ARG A 116 18.90 13.28 3.83
C ARG A 116 18.64 13.02 5.31
N ILE A 117 18.68 11.76 5.76
CA ILE A 117 18.52 11.44 7.20
C ILE A 117 19.70 12.03 7.98
N ARG A 118 20.93 11.89 7.50
CA ARG A 118 22.14 12.42 8.16
C ARG A 118 22.12 13.94 8.30
N GLN A 119 21.53 14.65 7.33
CA GLN A 119 21.34 16.11 7.42
C GLN A 119 20.33 16.53 8.49
N LEU A 120 19.40 15.64 8.86
CA LEU A 120 18.32 15.95 9.79
C LEU A 120 18.58 15.45 11.22
N PHE A 121 19.48 14.45 11.37
CA PHE A 121 19.74 13.76 12.63
C PHE A 121 21.22 13.37 12.77
N PRO A 122 21.79 13.44 13.99
CA PRO A 122 23.05 12.77 14.28
C PRO A 122 22.89 11.24 14.14
N PRO A 123 23.69 10.57 13.27
CA PRO A 123 23.51 9.15 12.95
C PRO A 123 23.54 8.20 14.14
N GLU A 124 24.33 8.49 15.17
CA GLU A 124 24.50 7.67 16.37
C GLU A 124 23.24 7.57 17.24
N GLY A 125 22.26 8.46 17.02
CA GLY A 125 20.96 8.42 17.68
C GLY A 125 19.86 7.67 16.91
N ILE A 126 20.17 7.20 15.69
CA ILE A 126 19.20 6.61 14.75
C ILE A 126 19.51 5.15 14.47
N LEU A 127 18.49 4.30 14.58
CA LEU A 127 18.52 2.92 14.12
C LEU A 127 17.62 2.76 12.89
N LEU A 128 18.18 2.27 11.79
CA LEU A 128 17.43 1.97 10.57
C LEU A 128 16.83 0.57 10.67
N HIS A 129 15.51 0.43 10.50
CA HIS A 129 14.86 -0.86 10.53
C HIS A 129 14.43 -1.35 9.14
N CYS A 130 14.94 -2.53 8.74
CA CYS A 130 14.62 -3.22 7.50
C CYS A 130 13.65 -4.38 7.74
N TRP A 131 12.41 -4.22 7.27
CA TRP A 131 11.33 -5.20 7.46
C TRP A 131 11.45 -6.48 6.60
N ALA A 132 12.14 -6.45 5.45
CA ALA A 132 12.38 -7.65 4.64
C ALA A 132 13.83 -7.70 4.09
N PRO A 133 14.79 -8.12 4.92
CA PRO A 133 16.18 -8.33 4.48
C PRO A 133 16.34 -9.59 3.61
N HIS A 134 15.29 -10.41 3.47
CA HIS A 134 15.31 -11.74 2.82
C HIS A 134 14.92 -11.69 1.34
N LYS A 135 15.47 -12.60 0.52
CA LYS A 135 15.33 -12.64 -0.95
C LYS A 135 13.89 -12.70 -1.46
N LYS A 136 12.93 -13.14 -0.65
CA LYS A 136 11.65 -13.65 -1.13
C LYS A 136 10.41 -13.13 -0.36
N GLY A 137 10.49 -11.93 0.20
CA GLY A 137 9.41 -11.29 0.95
C GLY A 137 9.41 -11.63 2.44
N PHE A 138 8.50 -11.00 3.19
CA PHE A 138 8.51 -10.89 4.66
C PHE A 138 8.75 -12.21 5.43
N ALA A 139 8.07 -13.30 5.04
CA ALA A 139 8.13 -14.58 5.75
C ALA A 139 8.82 -15.71 4.95
N PHE A 140 9.41 -15.41 3.80
CA PHE A 140 9.95 -16.46 2.94
C PHE A 140 11.37 -16.85 3.35
N GLY A 141 11.58 -18.14 3.57
CA GLY A 141 12.91 -18.69 3.88
C GLY A 141 13.25 -18.70 5.36
N VAL A 142 12.30 -18.44 6.25
CA VAL A 142 12.45 -18.66 7.70
C VAL A 142 12.60 -20.17 7.97
N PRO A 143 13.50 -20.61 8.86
CA PRO A 143 14.47 -19.81 9.60
C PRO A 143 15.79 -19.59 8.86
N GLY A 144 16.00 -20.19 7.69
CA GLY A 144 17.28 -20.11 6.98
C GLY A 144 17.74 -18.71 6.55
N TYR A 145 16.85 -17.72 6.54
CA TYR A 145 17.10 -16.29 6.26
C TYR A 145 18.04 -16.05 5.08
N VAL A 146 17.68 -16.60 3.91
CA VAL A 146 18.43 -16.34 2.67
C VAL A 146 18.30 -14.86 2.33
N LEU A 147 19.37 -14.11 2.60
CA LEU A 147 19.47 -12.68 2.34
C LEU A 147 19.24 -12.34 0.87
N ARG A 148 18.65 -11.18 0.61
CA ARG A 148 18.70 -10.58 -0.72
C ARG A 148 20.14 -10.13 -1.01
N GLU A 149 20.55 -10.27 -2.26
CA GLU A 149 21.94 -10.02 -2.69
C GLU A 149 22.44 -8.63 -2.32
N ALA A 150 21.57 -7.62 -2.41
CA ALA A 150 21.91 -6.24 -2.10
C ALA A 150 21.98 -5.92 -0.59
N TYR A 151 21.47 -6.77 0.31
CA TYR A 151 21.28 -6.37 1.71
C TYR A 151 22.59 -6.08 2.44
N ALA A 152 23.59 -6.97 2.36
CA ALA A 152 24.87 -6.75 3.01
C ALA A 152 25.55 -5.46 2.51
N LYS A 153 25.44 -5.17 1.20
CA LYS A 153 25.95 -3.92 0.61
C LYS A 153 25.19 -2.70 1.11
N GLU A 154 23.88 -2.80 1.29
CA GLU A 154 23.08 -1.71 1.84
C GLU A 154 23.37 -1.45 3.32
N VAL A 155 23.60 -2.49 4.11
CA VAL A 155 24.06 -2.36 5.51
C VAL A 155 25.43 -1.68 5.55
N ALA A 156 26.39 -2.13 4.74
CA ALA A 156 27.70 -1.48 4.62
C ALA A 156 27.57 -0.01 4.20
N THR A 157 26.68 0.29 3.24
CA THR A 157 26.40 1.68 2.84
C THR A 157 25.81 2.48 4.01
N ALA A 158 24.89 1.94 4.80
CA ALA A 158 24.38 2.62 5.98
C ALA A 158 25.48 2.90 7.02
N HIS A 159 26.42 1.96 7.19
CA HIS A 159 27.59 2.14 8.06
C HIS A 159 28.52 3.25 7.59
N GLU A 160 28.75 3.41 6.28
CA GLU A 160 29.52 4.54 5.72
C GLU A 160 28.92 5.91 6.12
N TYR A 161 27.59 5.96 6.29
CA TYR A 161 26.87 7.16 6.72
C TYR A 161 26.80 7.32 8.25
N GLY A 162 27.28 6.34 9.01
CA GLY A 162 27.31 6.33 10.48
C GLY A 162 26.09 5.71 11.15
N PHE A 163 25.15 5.12 10.39
CA PHE A 163 23.93 4.53 10.94
C PHE A 163 24.14 3.09 11.40
N LYS A 164 23.27 2.63 12.30
CA LYS A 164 23.11 1.22 12.67
C LYS A 164 21.88 0.62 12.01
N VAL A 165 21.89 -0.69 11.74
CA VAL A 165 20.80 -1.38 11.06
C VAL A 165 20.24 -2.54 11.90
N MET A 166 18.93 -2.54 12.08
CA MET A 166 18.16 -3.63 12.66
C MET A 166 17.37 -4.37 11.57
N CYS A 167 17.41 -5.69 11.59
CA CYS A 167 16.72 -6.52 10.60
C CYS A 167 15.59 -7.34 11.20
N TYR A 168 14.56 -7.62 10.39
CA TYR A 168 13.48 -8.53 10.77
C TYR A 168 13.93 -10.00 10.75
N VAL A 169 13.65 -10.70 11.84
CA VAL A 169 13.72 -12.16 11.99
C VAL A 169 12.47 -12.64 12.77
N CYS A 170 12.02 -13.88 12.61
CA CYS A 170 10.97 -14.49 13.43
C CYS A 170 11.52 -15.63 14.31
N ALA A 171 11.47 -15.43 15.63
CA ALA A 171 12.04 -16.35 16.61
C ALA A 171 11.29 -17.69 16.72
N LEU A 172 9.99 -17.69 16.46
CA LEU A 172 9.12 -18.86 16.62
C LEU A 172 8.34 -19.14 15.35
N CYS A 173 8.97 -18.98 14.18
CA CYS A 173 8.39 -19.40 12.91
C CYS A 173 9.36 -20.28 12.12
N ALA A 174 8.81 -21.12 11.25
CA ALA A 174 9.55 -21.78 10.19
C ALA A 174 8.69 -21.92 8.94
N VAL A 175 9.29 -22.08 7.76
CA VAL A 175 8.57 -22.46 6.55
C VAL A 175 8.72 -23.96 6.34
N TYR A 176 7.61 -24.68 6.39
CA TYR A 176 7.60 -26.14 6.31
C TYR A 176 8.23 -26.65 5.01
N LYS A 177 9.20 -27.56 5.12
CA LYS A 177 9.99 -28.12 4.01
C LYS A 177 10.64 -27.05 3.11
N ALA A 178 11.03 -25.91 3.69
CA ALA A 178 11.97 -24.99 3.05
C ALA A 178 13.39 -25.58 2.99
N PRO A 179 14.31 -25.06 2.15
CA PRO A 179 15.66 -25.63 2.03
C PRO A 179 16.41 -25.76 3.36
N ALA A 180 16.28 -24.79 4.27
CA ALA A 180 16.89 -24.88 5.61
C ALA A 180 16.22 -25.93 6.51
N TRP A 181 14.91 -26.15 6.34
CA TRP A 181 14.20 -27.21 7.03
C TRP A 181 14.79 -28.58 6.71
N GLU A 182 14.93 -28.88 5.42
CA GLU A 182 15.45 -30.17 4.93
C GLU A 182 16.95 -30.31 5.23
N ARG A 183 17.73 -29.24 5.02
CA ARG A 183 19.19 -29.23 5.27
C ARG A 183 19.53 -29.55 6.73
N ASP A 184 18.79 -28.96 7.67
CA ASP A 184 19.12 -29.02 9.09
C ASP A 184 18.25 -30.02 9.87
N GLY A 185 17.38 -30.78 9.18
CA GLY A 185 16.55 -31.82 9.79
C GLY A 185 15.53 -31.29 10.80
N LEU A 186 14.87 -30.16 10.51
CA LEU A 186 13.96 -29.49 11.45
C LEU A 186 12.77 -30.36 11.85
N GLU A 187 12.37 -31.34 11.04
CA GLU A 187 11.32 -32.31 11.40
C GLU A 187 11.59 -33.08 12.70
N HIS A 188 12.86 -33.21 13.10
CA HIS A 188 13.23 -33.98 14.29
C HIS A 188 13.09 -33.21 15.59
N PHE A 189 13.03 -31.88 15.53
CA PHE A 189 13.02 -31.07 16.76
C PHE A 189 12.12 -29.84 16.70
N PHE A 190 11.67 -29.36 15.53
CA PHE A 190 10.72 -28.25 15.48
C PHE A 190 9.40 -28.70 16.10
N LEU A 191 8.87 -27.90 17.01
CA LEU A 191 7.61 -28.17 17.68
C LEU A 191 6.59 -27.14 17.23
N THR A 192 5.46 -27.56 16.68
CA THR A 192 4.37 -26.67 16.26
C THR A 192 3.48 -26.30 17.43
N ARG A 193 2.88 -25.11 17.36
CA ARG A 193 1.78 -24.71 18.26
C ARG A 193 0.52 -25.52 17.93
N LYS A 194 -0.28 -25.85 18.95
CA LYS A 194 -1.59 -26.53 18.85
C LYS A 194 -2.78 -25.58 18.96
N ASN A 195 -2.61 -24.39 19.56
CA ASN A 195 -3.64 -23.36 19.73
C ASN A 195 -3.24 -22.00 19.11
N SER A 196 -4.26 -21.18 18.80
CA SER A 196 -4.10 -19.81 18.30
C SER A 196 -3.93 -18.83 19.48
N ILE A 197 -3.17 -17.75 19.25
CA ILE A 197 -2.99 -16.61 20.19
C ILE A 197 -4.33 -15.96 20.59
N THR A 198 -5.41 -16.17 19.82
CA THR A 198 -6.69 -15.46 19.96
C THR A 198 -7.87 -16.30 20.47
N ASN A 199 -7.75 -17.63 20.55
CA ASN A 199 -8.87 -18.50 20.93
C ASN A 199 -8.55 -19.31 22.18
N TYR A 200 -8.87 -18.74 23.35
CA TYR A 200 -9.03 -19.49 24.61
C TYR A 200 -10.48 -19.92 24.88
N ASP A 201 -11.40 -19.39 24.09
CA ASP A 201 -12.82 -19.71 24.10
C ASP A 201 -13.03 -20.98 23.26
N GLY A 202 -13.41 -22.07 23.93
CA GLY A 202 -13.76 -23.35 23.31
C GLY A 202 -15.07 -23.37 22.52
N SER A 203 -15.51 -22.27 21.90
CA SER A 203 -16.67 -22.26 21.02
C SER A 203 -16.38 -23.06 19.75
N LYS A 204 -16.97 -24.25 19.70
CA LYS A 204 -16.83 -25.26 18.64
C LYS A 204 -17.21 -24.78 17.22
N ASN A 205 -17.74 -23.57 17.05
CA ASN A 205 -18.47 -23.18 15.84
C ASN A 205 -17.86 -22.03 15.02
N LEU A 206 -16.71 -21.45 15.41
CA LEU A 206 -16.08 -20.36 14.65
C LEU A 206 -14.56 -20.56 14.54
N LEU A 207 -14.13 -21.65 13.90
CA LEU A 207 -12.89 -21.59 13.12
C LEU A 207 -13.20 -20.80 11.86
N ASP A 208 -13.07 -19.48 11.95
CA ASP A 208 -13.27 -18.55 10.83
C ASP A 208 -12.46 -19.02 9.62
N GLU A 209 -13.12 -19.16 8.45
CA GLU A 209 -12.47 -19.55 7.22
C GLU A 209 -11.36 -18.56 6.80
N MET A 210 -11.38 -17.33 7.34
CA MET A 210 -10.31 -16.34 7.15
C MET A 210 -9.06 -16.57 8.02
N LEU A 211 -9.08 -17.49 8.97
CA LEU A 211 -7.92 -17.96 9.75
C LEU A 211 -7.33 -19.29 9.23
N ILE A 212 -7.87 -19.84 8.14
CA ILE A 212 -7.38 -21.05 7.43
C ILE A 212 -6.02 -20.80 6.72
N GLY A 213 -5.40 -19.65 6.94
CA GLY A 213 -4.09 -19.27 6.40
C GLY A 213 -2.88 -19.56 7.29
N THR A 214 -3.03 -19.70 8.62
CA THR A 214 -1.90 -19.73 9.57
C THR A 214 -1.89 -20.86 10.59
N MET A 215 -2.90 -21.73 10.67
CA MET A 215 -2.76 -23.01 11.38
C MET A 215 -3.60 -24.11 10.69
N ASN A 216 -2.96 -25.01 9.96
CA ASN A 216 -3.49 -26.37 9.82
C ASN A 216 -3.04 -27.10 11.08
N VAL A 217 -3.86 -27.10 12.13
CA VAL A 217 -3.62 -27.93 13.32
C VAL A 217 -3.44 -29.38 12.81
N PRO A 218 -2.32 -30.05 13.14
CA PRO A 218 -2.12 -31.42 12.71
C PRO A 218 -3.27 -32.31 13.17
N LYS A 219 -3.91 -32.98 12.22
CA LYS A 219 -4.92 -34.00 12.50
C LYS A 219 -4.20 -35.34 12.67
N GLY A 220 -3.75 -35.66 13.88
CA GLY A 220 -3.16 -36.97 14.21
C GLY A 220 -1.90 -36.91 15.07
N LYS A 221 -1.22 -38.07 15.19
CA LYS A 221 0.03 -38.23 15.98
C LYS A 221 1.24 -37.53 15.36
N ASP A 222 1.23 -37.32 14.03
CA ASP A 222 2.25 -36.56 13.33
C ASP A 222 1.87 -35.07 13.30
N GLN A 223 2.65 -34.24 13.98
CA GLN A 223 2.43 -32.79 14.09
C GLN A 223 2.61 -32.03 12.77
N PHE A 224 3.09 -32.69 11.71
CA PHE A 224 3.24 -32.10 10.38
C PHE A 224 2.22 -32.65 9.36
N ALA A 225 1.37 -33.59 9.77
CA ALA A 225 0.35 -34.17 8.91
C ALA A 225 -0.57 -33.08 8.35
N ASN A 226 -0.73 -33.07 7.02
CA ASN A 226 -1.56 -32.11 6.25
C ASN A 226 -1.01 -30.68 6.15
N ILE A 227 0.21 -30.41 6.62
CA ILE A 227 0.87 -29.12 6.36
C ILE A 227 1.44 -29.14 4.94
N LYS A 228 1.03 -28.18 4.11
CA LYS A 228 1.52 -28.06 2.73
C LYS A 228 2.94 -27.49 2.73
N LYS A 229 3.82 -28.01 1.85
CA LYS A 229 5.15 -27.45 1.61
C LYS A 229 5.07 -25.94 1.33
N GLY A 230 5.99 -25.18 1.90
CA GLY A 230 6.07 -23.72 1.73
C GLY A 230 5.11 -22.90 2.60
N LYS A 231 4.39 -23.54 3.54
CA LYS A 231 3.58 -22.84 4.52
C LYS A 231 4.41 -22.35 5.69
N LEU A 232 4.16 -21.12 6.13
CA LEU A 232 4.68 -20.61 7.39
C LEU A 232 3.95 -21.33 8.54
N ILE A 233 4.72 -21.85 9.48
CA ILE A 233 4.24 -22.50 10.68
C ILE A 233 4.77 -21.76 11.90
N TYR A 234 3.92 -21.62 12.91
CA TYR A 234 4.31 -21.07 14.20
C TYR A 234 4.80 -22.20 15.10
N GLY A 235 5.99 -21.99 15.65
CA GLY A 235 6.67 -22.89 16.54
C GLY A 235 6.37 -22.58 18.01
N ASP A 236 6.56 -23.59 18.83
CA ASP A 236 6.47 -23.51 20.27
C ASP A 236 7.89 -23.39 20.86
N PRO A 237 8.15 -22.42 21.76
CA PRO A 237 9.47 -22.20 22.35
C PRO A 237 9.93 -23.35 23.26
N LEU A 238 9.07 -24.34 23.52
CA LEU A 238 9.38 -25.50 24.35
C LEU A 238 10.43 -26.45 23.77
N SER A 239 10.59 -26.49 22.44
CA SER A 239 11.62 -27.33 21.81
C SER A 239 13.04 -26.90 22.20
N LYS A 240 13.74 -27.75 22.96
CA LYS A 240 15.16 -27.55 23.25
C LYS A 240 16.02 -27.48 21.96
N GLY A 241 15.75 -28.36 21.00
CA GLY A 241 16.47 -28.37 19.72
C GLY A 241 16.32 -27.06 18.96
N TRP A 242 15.12 -26.47 18.95
CA TRP A 242 14.90 -25.15 18.36
C TRP A 242 15.65 -24.05 19.10
N ARG A 243 15.60 -24.06 20.44
CA ARG A 243 16.31 -23.10 21.29
C ARG A 243 17.82 -23.15 21.10
N ASP A 244 18.39 -24.30 20.76
CA ASP A 244 19.82 -24.46 20.48
C ASP A 244 20.19 -24.12 19.03
N TYR A 245 19.25 -24.32 18.09
CA TYR A 245 19.43 -24.07 16.67
C TYR A 245 19.29 -22.59 16.29
N TYR A 246 18.17 -21.96 16.67
CA TYR A 246 17.78 -20.64 16.18
C TYR A 246 18.80 -19.52 16.48
N PRO A 247 19.35 -19.39 17.70
CA PRO A 247 20.37 -18.38 17.99
C PRO A 247 21.62 -18.48 17.10
N LYS A 248 22.01 -19.71 16.70
CA LYS A 248 23.15 -19.94 15.80
C LYS A 248 22.85 -19.43 14.39
N VAL A 249 21.60 -19.58 13.94
CA VAL A 249 21.15 -19.09 12.64
C VAL A 249 21.17 -17.56 12.60
N VAL A 250 20.61 -16.91 13.62
CA VAL A 250 20.63 -15.43 13.74
C VAL A 250 22.07 -14.92 13.87
N GLN A 251 22.92 -15.56 14.66
CA GLN A 251 24.34 -15.19 14.76
C GLN A 251 25.05 -15.28 13.40
N LYS A 252 24.79 -16.35 12.62
CA LYS A 252 25.34 -16.50 11.27
C LYS A 252 24.82 -15.40 10.33
N LEU A 253 23.53 -15.08 10.40
CA LEU A 253 22.91 -13.99 9.65
C LEU A 253 23.65 -12.67 9.89
N ASN A 254 23.77 -12.26 11.16
CA ASN A 254 24.42 -11.01 11.55
C ASN A 254 25.87 -10.92 11.06
N ARG A 255 26.64 -12.00 11.22
CA ARG A 255 28.03 -12.08 10.75
C ARG A 255 28.14 -11.94 9.23
N SER A 256 27.19 -12.52 8.48
CA SER A 256 27.21 -12.50 7.02
C SER A 256 26.71 -11.20 6.40
N SER A 257 25.83 -10.46 7.10
CA SER A 257 25.23 -9.21 6.59
C SER A 257 25.85 -7.95 7.17
N GLY A 258 26.56 -8.04 8.30
CA GLY A 258 26.96 -6.88 9.10
C GLY A 258 25.82 -6.24 9.90
N THR A 259 24.67 -6.91 10.03
CA THR A 259 23.52 -6.38 10.80
C THR A 259 23.87 -6.18 12.27
N ASP A 260 23.48 -5.04 12.83
CA ASP A 260 23.83 -4.64 14.20
C ASP A 260 22.82 -5.09 15.26
N ALA A 261 21.54 -5.23 14.89
CA ALA A 261 20.46 -5.62 15.80
C ALA A 261 19.38 -6.47 15.11
N ASN A 262 18.57 -7.18 15.89
CA ASN A 262 17.49 -8.02 15.38
C ASN A 262 16.15 -7.64 15.98
N TYR A 263 15.11 -7.56 15.16
CA TYR A 263 13.73 -7.59 15.62
C TYR A 263 13.25 -9.04 15.59
N GLU A 264 13.12 -9.64 16.78
CA GLU A 264 12.69 -11.01 17.02
C GLU A 264 11.16 -11.09 17.08
N ASP A 265 10.55 -11.16 15.90
CA ASP A 265 9.10 -11.29 15.74
C ASP A 265 8.61 -12.55 16.46
N THR A 266 7.40 -12.49 17.03
CA THR A 266 6.74 -13.55 17.83
C THR A 266 7.42 -13.96 19.13
N LEU A 267 8.63 -13.51 19.44
CA LEU A 267 9.33 -13.89 20.68
C LEU A 267 8.57 -13.44 21.95
N GLY A 268 7.90 -12.28 21.91
CA GLY A 268 7.07 -11.78 23.02
C GLY A 268 5.63 -12.30 23.03
N CYS A 269 5.28 -13.25 22.17
CA CYS A 269 4.01 -13.99 22.29
C CYS A 269 4.15 -15.12 23.31
N THR A 270 4.36 -14.79 24.60
CA THR A 270 4.77 -15.73 25.67
C THR A 270 3.62 -16.54 26.27
N GLN A 271 2.65 -16.93 25.46
CA GLN A 271 1.48 -17.69 25.90
C GLN A 271 1.76 -19.20 25.86
N GLU A 272 0.94 -19.98 26.56
CA GLU A 272 0.87 -21.43 26.36
C GLU A 272 0.14 -21.72 25.03
N ASN A 273 0.72 -22.58 24.18
CA ASN A 273 0.28 -22.79 22.80
C ASN A 273 -0.32 -24.20 22.54
N GLY A 274 -0.77 -24.88 23.57
CA GLY A 274 -1.47 -26.17 23.60
C GLY A 274 -0.58 -27.40 23.77
N ASN A 275 0.71 -27.24 24.07
CA ASN A 275 1.66 -28.35 24.23
C ASN A 275 1.91 -28.74 25.70
N GLY A 276 1.40 -27.97 26.67
CA GLY A 276 1.58 -28.24 28.09
C GLY A 276 3.01 -27.97 28.53
N SER A 277 3.59 -28.89 29.30
CA SER A 277 4.99 -28.80 29.69
C SER A 277 5.85 -29.79 28.90
N ILE A 278 7.02 -29.35 28.43
CA ILE A 278 8.01 -30.21 27.78
C ILE A 278 9.37 -29.89 28.39
N ASP A 279 10.11 -30.94 28.76
CA ASP A 279 11.40 -30.84 29.45
C ASP A 279 11.33 -29.97 30.73
N GLY A 280 10.21 -30.05 31.45
CA GLY A 280 9.99 -29.28 32.68
C GLY A 280 9.75 -27.78 32.48
N LEU A 281 9.51 -27.33 31.25
CA LEU A 281 9.20 -25.93 30.93
C LEU A 281 7.78 -25.82 30.37
N SER A 282 7.09 -24.73 30.72
CA SER A 282 5.87 -24.24 30.10
C SER A 282 6.17 -23.19 29.01
N GLY A 283 5.17 -22.74 28.26
CA GLY A 283 5.35 -21.78 27.15
C GLY A 283 6.21 -20.56 27.49
N ALA A 284 5.81 -19.78 28.51
CA ALA A 284 6.53 -18.58 28.95
C ALA A 284 7.96 -18.88 29.43
N GLN A 285 8.16 -20.00 30.13
CA GLN A 285 9.47 -20.52 30.54
C GLN A 285 10.35 -20.84 29.33
N GLY A 286 9.77 -21.45 28.29
CA GLY A 286 10.44 -21.70 27.01
C GLY A 286 10.89 -20.40 26.34
N ASN A 287 10.03 -19.38 26.31
CA ASN A 287 10.39 -18.05 25.78
C ASN A 287 11.55 -17.43 26.56
N ALA A 288 11.50 -17.47 27.90
CA ALA A 288 12.57 -16.96 28.75
C ALA A 288 13.91 -17.68 28.48
N ALA A 289 13.88 -19.01 28.35
CA ALA A 289 15.05 -19.80 28.02
C ALA A 289 15.63 -19.45 26.63
N LEU A 290 14.78 -19.25 25.62
CA LEU A 290 15.20 -18.78 24.29
C LEU A 290 15.79 -17.36 24.36
N ALA A 291 15.13 -16.44 25.07
CA ALA A 291 15.57 -15.06 25.21
C ALA A 291 16.96 -14.96 25.88
N ARG A 292 17.24 -15.79 26.89
CA ARG A 292 18.59 -15.89 27.50
C ARG A 292 19.65 -16.31 26.49
N LYS A 293 19.34 -17.26 25.59
CA LYS A 293 20.26 -17.72 24.54
C LYS A 293 20.47 -16.67 23.43
N LEU A 294 19.47 -15.85 23.13
CA LEU A 294 19.61 -14.73 22.19
C LEU A 294 20.43 -13.59 22.81
N ALA A 295 20.21 -13.29 24.10
CA ALA A 295 20.90 -12.21 24.82
C ALA A 295 22.42 -12.40 24.94
N VAL A 296 22.94 -13.62 24.77
CA VAL A 296 24.39 -13.90 24.82
C VAL A 296 25.09 -13.73 23.47
N ILE A 297 24.37 -13.41 22.39
CA ILE A 297 24.99 -13.08 21.10
C ILE A 297 25.76 -11.75 21.29
N PRO A 298 27.12 -11.75 21.23
CA PRO A 298 27.89 -10.58 21.64
C PRO A 298 27.61 -9.37 20.74
N GLY A 299 27.33 -8.23 21.36
CA GLY A 299 27.18 -6.94 20.68
C GLY A 299 25.93 -6.78 19.81
N VAL A 300 24.96 -7.69 19.90
CA VAL A 300 23.72 -7.66 19.10
C VAL A 300 22.51 -7.49 20.02
N PRO A 301 22.02 -6.24 20.21
CA PRO A 301 20.76 -6.00 20.89
C PRO A 301 19.58 -6.58 20.10
N MET A 302 18.50 -6.91 20.81
CA MET A 302 17.26 -7.34 20.17
C MET A 302 16.05 -6.49 20.55
N ALA A 303 15.22 -6.24 19.55
CA ALA A 303 13.83 -5.85 19.66
C ALA A 303 12.94 -7.12 19.61
N SER A 304 11.69 -7.01 20.02
CA SER A 304 10.73 -8.12 19.92
C SER A 304 9.32 -7.62 19.70
N GLU A 305 8.45 -8.48 19.16
CA GLU A 305 7.01 -8.28 19.19
C GLU A 305 6.55 -8.25 20.66
N PHE A 306 6.23 -7.06 21.18
CA PHE A 306 6.01 -6.81 22.61
C PHE A 306 7.25 -7.03 23.49
N GLY A 307 7.08 -6.87 24.80
CA GLY A 307 8.11 -7.11 25.81
C GLY A 307 7.49 -7.56 27.13
N PRO A 308 6.74 -8.69 27.15
CA PRO A 308 6.15 -9.17 28.39
C PRO A 308 7.24 -9.56 29.41
N ALA A 309 6.84 -9.69 30.67
CA ALA A 309 7.75 -9.97 31.79
C ALA A 309 8.71 -11.15 31.53
N ALA A 310 8.24 -12.21 30.86
CA ALA A 310 9.05 -13.41 30.61
C ALA A 310 10.27 -13.19 29.70
N ILE A 311 10.33 -12.09 28.93
CA ILE A 311 11.49 -11.79 28.06
C ILE A 311 12.03 -10.37 28.24
N ALA A 312 11.39 -9.54 29.05
CA ALA A 312 11.71 -8.12 29.18
C ALA A 312 13.14 -7.85 29.66
N PHE A 313 13.75 -8.80 30.39
CA PHE A 313 15.15 -8.71 30.83
C PHE A 313 16.14 -8.71 29.66
N ALA A 314 15.75 -9.23 28.49
CA ALA A 314 16.62 -9.38 27.33
C ALA A 314 16.26 -8.46 26.15
N VAL A 315 15.02 -7.95 26.09
CA VAL A 315 14.53 -7.11 24.99
C VAL A 315 14.86 -5.63 25.22
N LYS A 316 15.61 -5.02 24.30
CA LYS A 316 15.98 -3.61 24.33
C LYS A 316 14.85 -2.68 23.88
N TRP A 317 14.21 -3.04 22.77
CA TRP A 317 13.20 -2.23 22.11
C TRP A 317 11.94 -3.06 21.82
N PRO A 318 11.01 -3.20 22.78
CA PRO A 318 9.78 -3.93 22.53
C PRO A 318 8.87 -3.12 21.61
N LEU A 319 8.37 -3.78 20.57
CA LEU A 319 7.46 -3.20 19.61
C LEU A 319 6.05 -3.10 20.19
N ASN A 320 5.42 -1.94 20.05
CA ASN A 320 4.00 -1.74 20.35
C ASN A 320 3.27 -1.29 19.08
N TYR A 321 2.54 -2.22 18.46
CA TYR A 321 1.96 -2.03 17.14
C TYR A 321 0.60 -1.30 17.17
N ALA A 322 0.54 -0.11 17.77
CA ALA A 322 -0.71 0.55 18.16
C ALA A 322 -1.78 0.68 17.06
N GLN A 323 -1.35 0.87 15.82
CA GLN A 323 -2.16 1.10 14.63
C GLN A 323 -2.91 -0.14 14.09
N VAL A 324 -2.47 -1.37 14.43
CA VAL A 324 -3.12 -2.59 13.93
C VAL A 324 -3.97 -3.30 14.98
N TRP A 325 -3.67 -3.13 16.27
CA TRP A 325 -4.39 -3.85 17.33
C TRP A 325 -5.68 -3.15 17.78
N GLY A 326 -6.73 -3.96 17.99
CA GLY A 326 -8.07 -3.51 18.38
C GLY A 326 -8.84 -2.80 17.28
N ASN A 327 -10.13 -2.52 17.53
CA ASN A 327 -10.96 -1.76 16.60
C ASN A 327 -10.70 -0.24 16.72
N ILE A 328 -11.34 0.57 15.86
CA ILE A 328 -11.14 2.02 15.84
C ILE A 328 -11.46 2.69 17.18
N LYS A 329 -12.50 2.24 17.90
CA LYS A 329 -12.88 2.79 19.20
C LYS A 329 -11.83 2.49 20.27
N PHE A 330 -11.25 1.29 20.24
CA PHE A 330 -10.15 0.93 21.13
C PHE A 330 -8.91 1.77 20.83
N ARG A 331 -8.58 1.98 19.55
CA ARG A 331 -7.45 2.82 19.15
C ARG A 331 -7.64 4.27 19.59
N ASP A 332 -8.83 4.83 19.39
CA ASP A 332 -9.20 6.17 19.86
C ASP A 332 -9.09 6.28 21.40
N TYR A 333 -9.60 5.27 22.13
CA TYR A 333 -9.42 5.16 23.59
C TYR A 333 -7.94 5.23 24.00
N ARG A 334 -7.05 4.61 23.22
CA ARG A 334 -5.61 4.55 23.52
C ARG A 334 -4.91 5.90 23.34
N ILE A 335 -5.47 6.87 22.64
CA ILE A 335 -4.81 8.17 22.43
C ILE A 335 -4.58 8.89 23.76
N HIS A 336 -5.55 8.81 24.70
CA HIS A 336 -5.56 9.63 25.92
C HIS A 336 -5.38 8.89 27.25
N ARG A 337 -5.25 7.55 27.22
CA ARG A 337 -5.36 6.70 28.43
C ARG A 337 -4.18 5.77 28.69
N GLN A 338 -3.05 6.00 28.03
CA GLN A 338 -1.83 5.23 28.25
C GLN A 338 -1.03 5.80 29.43
N VAL A 339 -0.26 4.92 30.07
CA VAL A 339 0.74 5.26 31.10
C VAL A 339 2.00 4.43 30.85
N PRO A 340 3.21 4.94 31.18
CA PRO A 340 4.48 4.29 30.87
C PRO A 340 4.82 3.13 31.83
N LEU A 341 3.83 2.31 32.18
CA LEU A 341 3.95 1.26 33.20
C LEU A 341 5.03 0.25 32.85
N SER A 342 4.99 -0.35 31.66
CA SER A 342 5.95 -1.38 31.28
C SER A 342 7.38 -0.85 31.18
N THR A 343 7.54 0.40 30.75
CA THR A 343 8.82 1.10 30.71
C THR A 343 9.38 1.29 32.11
N PHE A 344 8.53 1.67 33.08
CA PHE A 344 8.92 1.79 34.48
C PHE A 344 9.33 0.43 35.07
N LEU A 345 8.53 -0.61 34.85
CA LEU A 345 8.76 -1.94 35.42
C LEU A 345 10.08 -2.56 34.92
N PHE A 346 10.33 -2.49 33.61
CA PHE A 346 11.39 -3.28 32.97
C PHE A 346 12.60 -2.47 32.49
N GLY A 347 12.51 -1.14 32.52
CA GLY A 347 13.60 -0.23 32.14
C GLY A 347 13.94 -0.23 30.64
N TYR A 348 13.17 -0.89 29.79
CA TYR A 348 13.34 -0.83 28.34
C TYR A 348 12.62 0.40 27.73
N ARG A 349 12.79 0.64 26.42
CA ARG A 349 12.08 1.71 25.71
C ARG A 349 11.23 1.18 24.57
N PRO A 350 9.90 1.38 24.58
CA PRO A 350 9.05 0.86 23.53
C PRO A 350 9.29 1.57 22.20
N TRP A 351 9.31 0.77 21.13
CA TRP A 351 9.31 1.21 19.75
C TRP A 351 7.89 1.12 19.21
N ILE A 352 7.36 2.25 18.73
CA ILE A 352 6.05 2.31 18.10
C ILE A 352 6.32 2.58 16.62
N PRO A 353 6.11 1.60 15.73
CA PRO A 353 6.52 1.74 14.33
C PRO A 353 5.56 2.65 13.56
N THR A 354 6.05 3.22 12.46
CA THR A 354 5.26 4.04 11.52
C THR A 354 4.68 3.24 10.36
N VAL A 355 5.07 1.97 10.22
CA VAL A 355 4.50 1.07 9.21
C VAL A 355 2.97 0.98 9.39
N LEU A 356 2.21 1.07 8.30
CA LEU A 356 0.73 1.12 8.33
C LEU A 356 0.11 2.35 9.04
N ALA A 357 0.89 3.38 9.41
CA ALA A 357 0.35 4.68 9.81
C ALA A 357 0.20 5.59 8.57
N GLY A 358 -0.76 5.26 7.69
CA GLY A 358 -0.92 5.91 6.39
C GLY A 358 -1.78 7.17 6.37
N ASP A 359 -2.46 7.48 7.46
CA ASP A 359 -3.39 8.62 7.59
C ASP A 359 -3.16 9.39 8.90
N ASP A 360 -3.77 10.58 9.00
CA ASP A 360 -3.61 11.50 10.12
C ASP A 360 -4.03 10.87 11.46
N PHE A 361 -5.08 10.03 11.48
CA PHE A 361 -5.54 9.36 12.69
C PHE A 361 -4.50 8.36 13.20
N HIS A 362 -4.00 7.48 12.33
CA HIS A 362 -3.01 6.49 12.74
C HIS A 362 -1.68 7.15 13.10
N CYS A 363 -1.28 8.23 12.42
CA CYS A 363 -0.10 9.00 12.81
C CYS A 363 -0.25 9.72 14.16
N HIS A 364 -1.44 10.26 14.46
CA HIS A 364 -1.77 10.77 15.79
C HIS A 364 -1.66 9.66 16.82
N LEU A 365 -2.30 8.51 16.58
CA LEU A 365 -2.28 7.37 17.47
C LEU A 365 -0.85 6.91 17.82
N VAL A 366 0.01 6.69 16.82
CA VAL A 366 1.38 6.20 17.09
C VAL A 366 2.21 7.23 17.86
N SER A 367 2.08 8.52 17.54
CA SER A 367 2.79 9.59 18.26
C SER A 367 2.32 9.76 19.70
N ALA A 368 1.00 9.81 19.93
CA ALA A 368 0.40 9.87 21.26
C ALA A 368 0.77 8.67 22.13
N VAL A 369 0.66 7.45 21.57
CA VAL A 369 1.03 6.23 22.30
C VAL A 369 2.52 6.21 22.62
N SER A 370 3.39 6.65 21.72
CA SER A 370 4.83 6.72 22.01
C SER A 370 5.14 7.73 23.11
N ASP A 371 4.57 8.93 23.06
CA ASP A 371 4.78 9.95 24.11
C ASP A 371 4.24 9.50 25.47
N ALA A 372 3.11 8.80 25.51
CA ALA A 372 2.52 8.34 26.76
C ALA A 372 3.23 7.13 27.38
N LEU A 373 3.83 6.25 26.55
CA LEU A 373 4.46 5.02 27.03
C LEU A 373 5.93 5.18 27.41
N GLY A 374 6.50 6.39 27.31
CA GLY A 374 7.96 6.57 27.44
C GLY A 374 8.71 6.02 26.22
N GLY A 375 8.06 6.00 25.06
CA GLY A 375 8.61 5.52 23.81
C GLY A 375 9.64 6.46 23.20
N MET A 376 10.38 5.95 22.23
CA MET A 376 11.39 6.68 21.47
C MET A 376 10.83 7.41 20.26
N GLY A 377 11.65 8.26 19.64
CA GLY A 377 11.39 8.86 18.33
C GLY A 377 11.10 7.81 17.25
N MET A 378 10.27 8.17 16.26
CA MET A 378 10.01 7.31 15.11
C MET A 378 9.63 8.16 13.90
N PHE A 379 10.01 7.70 12.71
CA PHE A 379 9.61 8.30 11.44
C PHE A 379 9.79 7.29 10.30
N ALA A 380 9.09 7.51 9.19
CA ALA A 380 9.26 6.72 7.98
C ALA A 380 10.31 7.35 7.08
N ALA A 381 11.20 6.53 6.50
CA ALA A 381 12.13 7.02 5.50
C ALA A 381 11.36 7.39 4.21
N SER A 382 11.20 8.69 3.95
CA SER A 382 10.50 9.21 2.77
C SER A 382 11.41 10.17 1.99
N LYS A 383 11.04 10.49 0.74
CA LYS A 383 11.78 11.49 -0.06
C LYS A 383 11.56 12.92 0.43
N ASN A 384 10.46 13.17 1.13
CA ASN A 384 10.06 14.48 1.64
C ASN A 384 10.04 14.40 3.18
N MET A 385 11.12 14.87 3.80
CA MET A 385 11.27 14.99 5.27
C MET A 385 11.48 16.47 5.63
N ASP A 386 10.67 17.33 5.02
CA ASP A 386 10.81 18.78 5.12
C ASP A 386 9.94 19.26 6.27
N ILE A 387 10.42 19.16 7.51
CA ILE A 387 9.67 19.41 8.77
C ILE A 387 8.90 20.74 8.73
N ARG A 388 7.69 20.75 8.17
CA ARG A 388 6.95 21.99 7.87
C ARG A 388 5.48 21.85 8.17
N GLN A 389 4.84 20.71 7.91
CA GLN A 389 3.41 20.53 8.11
C GLN A 389 2.94 19.07 8.13
N GLY A 390 1.79 18.83 8.78
CA GLY A 390 1.14 17.52 8.78
C GLY A 390 1.87 16.47 9.63
N PHE A 391 1.30 15.27 9.70
CA PHE A 391 1.75 14.29 10.68
C PHE A 391 3.11 13.65 10.40
N ASN A 392 3.50 13.47 9.12
CA ASN A 392 4.81 12.91 8.79
C ASN A 392 5.95 13.83 9.26
N ASP A 393 5.79 15.13 9.06
CA ASP A 393 6.74 16.13 9.53
C ASP A 393 6.72 16.26 11.04
N HIS A 394 5.54 16.13 11.66
CA HIS A 394 5.42 16.10 13.12
C HIS A 394 6.16 14.90 13.73
N LEU A 395 6.06 13.70 13.13
CA LEU A 395 6.84 12.53 13.55
C LEU A 395 8.35 12.78 13.42
N THR A 396 8.78 13.43 12.35
CA THR A 396 10.18 13.82 12.11
C THR A 396 10.65 14.87 13.13
N LEU A 397 9.83 15.90 13.42
CA LEU A 397 10.09 16.92 14.46
C LEU A 397 10.26 16.29 15.83
N ARG A 398 9.34 15.39 16.18
CA ARG A 398 9.39 14.61 17.42
C ARG A 398 10.67 13.79 17.49
N ALA A 399 10.98 13.01 16.45
CA ALA A 399 12.19 12.19 16.42
C ALA A 399 13.45 13.04 16.61
N ARG A 400 13.48 14.24 16.03
CA ARG A 400 14.62 15.15 16.14
C ARG A 400 14.84 15.60 17.57
N LEU A 401 13.78 16.06 18.24
CA LEU A 401 13.85 16.45 19.65
C LEU A 401 14.42 15.31 20.51
N PHE A 402 13.90 14.09 20.34
CA PHE A 402 14.32 12.93 21.11
C PHE A 402 15.79 12.59 20.89
N VAL A 403 16.27 12.72 19.66
CA VAL A 403 17.64 12.41 19.28
C VAL A 403 18.61 13.49 19.75
N GLU A 404 18.33 14.76 19.47
CA GLU A 404 19.20 15.89 19.83
C GLU A 404 19.32 16.10 21.34
N LYS A 405 18.25 15.83 22.10
CA LYS A 405 18.26 15.94 23.56
C LYS A 405 18.55 14.62 24.27
N GLY A 406 18.61 13.52 23.54
CA GLY A 406 18.78 12.18 24.11
C GLY A 406 17.69 11.81 25.13
N LEU A 407 16.43 12.17 24.85
CA LEU A 407 15.33 12.05 25.80
C LEU A 407 15.07 10.60 26.23
N LYS A 408 15.11 10.36 27.54
CA LYS A 408 14.77 9.08 28.17
C LYS A 408 13.63 9.24 29.18
N PRO A 409 12.76 8.24 29.37
CA PRO A 409 11.69 8.32 30.35
C PRO A 409 12.21 8.63 31.76
N TYR A 410 11.54 9.55 32.44
CA TYR A 410 11.84 9.94 33.80
C TYR A 410 10.63 9.65 34.69
N PHE A 411 10.90 9.09 35.87
CA PHE A 411 9.89 8.68 36.83
C PHE A 411 10.15 9.42 38.15
N PRO A 412 9.43 10.52 38.44
CA PRO A 412 9.60 11.26 39.69
C PRO A 412 9.23 10.40 40.91
N GLU A 413 9.82 10.73 42.05
CA GLU A 413 9.42 10.14 43.35
C GLU A 413 8.05 10.63 43.82
N ARG A 414 7.63 11.81 43.34
CA ARG A 414 6.32 12.41 43.62
C ARG A 414 5.32 12.08 42.51
N LYS A 415 4.05 12.22 42.84
CA LYS A 415 2.94 12.08 41.89
C LYS A 415 3.14 12.97 40.67
N TYR A 416 2.84 12.40 39.50
CA TYR A 416 2.80 13.15 38.23
C TYR A 416 1.89 14.38 38.36
N PRO A 417 2.29 15.56 37.85
CA PRO A 417 1.42 16.72 37.80
C PRO A 417 0.12 16.42 37.05
N GLU A 418 -0.90 17.22 37.29
CA GLU A 418 -2.18 17.06 36.60
C GLU A 418 -1.98 17.12 35.07
N HIS A 419 -2.71 16.26 34.35
CA HIS A 419 -2.60 16.08 32.90
C HIS A 419 -1.24 15.64 32.34
N ILE A 420 -0.21 15.44 33.16
CA ILE A 420 1.06 14.88 32.69
C ILE A 420 0.96 13.36 32.66
N ARG A 421 1.21 12.77 31.47
CA ARG A 421 1.13 11.31 31.25
C ARG A 421 2.48 10.63 31.30
N CYS A 422 3.51 11.31 30.79
CA CYS A 422 4.89 10.85 30.79
C CYS A 422 5.81 12.05 31.00
N MET A 423 6.97 11.81 31.61
CA MET A 423 8.04 12.79 31.73
C MET A 423 9.30 12.20 31.12
N TYR A 424 10.17 13.04 30.59
CA TYR A 424 11.43 12.66 29.96
C TYR A 424 12.55 13.50 30.53
N GLN A 425 13.73 12.92 30.67
CA GLN A 425 14.95 13.61 31.07
C GLN A 425 15.93 13.63 29.89
N ASP A 426 16.53 14.78 29.62
CA ASP A 426 17.61 14.91 28.64
C ASP A 426 18.98 14.55 29.23
N THR A 427 20.02 14.57 28.40
CA THR A 427 21.40 14.26 28.82
C THR A 427 21.99 15.25 29.83
N GLU A 428 21.38 16.43 30.00
CA GLU A 428 21.79 17.45 30.98
C GLU A 428 20.95 17.39 32.27
N GLY A 429 20.05 16.41 32.38
CA GLY A 429 19.20 16.22 33.56
C GLY A 429 17.91 17.07 33.56
N LYS A 430 17.63 17.84 32.50
CA LYS A 430 16.43 18.70 32.41
C LYS A 430 15.20 17.88 32.03
N ILE A 431 14.05 18.30 32.53
CA ILE A 431 12.81 17.53 32.47
C ILE A 431 11.84 18.09 31.44
N TYR A 432 11.40 17.25 30.51
CA TYR A 432 10.37 17.51 29.51
C TYR A 432 9.10 16.76 29.92
N SER A 433 7.93 17.34 29.66
CA SER A 433 6.67 16.78 30.15
C SER A 433 5.68 16.59 29.00
N TYR A 434 5.10 15.40 28.90
CA TYR A 434 4.03 15.12 27.96
C TYR A 434 2.67 15.38 28.62
N TYR A 435 2.02 16.45 28.17
CA TYR A 435 0.72 16.92 28.63
C TYR A 435 -0.41 16.33 27.76
N ASP A 436 -1.49 15.89 28.40
CA ASP A 436 -2.73 15.43 27.75
C ASP A 436 -3.97 15.66 28.65
N ASN A 437 -4.87 16.52 28.18
CA ASN A 437 -6.15 16.82 28.85
C ASN A 437 -7.38 16.13 28.23
N GLY A 438 -7.17 15.21 27.28
CA GLY A 438 -8.23 14.47 26.59
C GLY A 438 -8.60 15.01 25.21
N TYR A 439 -8.06 16.16 24.80
CA TYR A 439 -8.26 16.73 23.47
C TYR A 439 -7.07 17.53 22.94
N LEU A 440 -6.23 18.07 23.83
CA LEU A 440 -4.97 18.74 23.52
C LEU A 440 -3.82 17.94 24.13
N GLN A 441 -2.84 17.64 23.28
CA GLN A 441 -1.61 16.96 23.64
C GLN A 441 -0.42 17.83 23.30
N MET A 442 0.56 17.94 24.20
CA MET A 442 1.75 18.76 23.97
C MET A 442 2.98 18.11 24.59
N MET A 443 4.12 18.23 23.91
CA MET A 443 5.42 18.06 24.55
C MET A 443 5.89 19.42 25.07
N LEU A 444 6.15 19.50 26.36
CA LEU A 444 6.60 20.70 27.05
C LEU A 444 8.10 20.61 27.35
N ASP A 445 8.80 21.72 27.15
CA ASP A 445 10.20 21.89 27.57
C ASP A 445 10.31 22.08 29.11
N PRO A 446 11.55 22.16 29.65
CA PRO A 446 11.76 22.36 31.09
C PRO A 446 11.17 23.65 31.68
N ASN A 447 10.85 24.64 30.85
CA ASN A 447 10.23 25.90 31.26
C ASN A 447 8.70 25.89 31.03
N GLY A 448 8.12 24.76 30.62
CA GLY A 448 6.70 24.62 30.33
C GLY A 448 6.28 25.15 28.96
N LYS A 449 7.21 25.48 28.06
CA LYS A 449 6.90 25.93 26.70
C LYS A 449 6.62 24.73 25.80
N ALA A 450 5.56 24.82 24.99
CA ALA A 450 5.22 23.76 24.05
C ALA A 450 6.21 23.68 22.87
N LEU A 451 6.66 22.47 22.56
CA LEU A 451 7.62 22.16 21.49
C LEU A 451 6.97 21.55 20.24
N TYR A 452 5.86 20.82 20.44
CA TYR A 452 4.95 20.36 19.40
C TYR A 452 3.66 19.90 20.10
N GLY A 453 2.59 19.71 19.34
CA GLY A 453 1.34 19.25 19.91
C GLY A 453 0.42 18.58 18.90
N ARG A 454 -0.68 18.06 19.41
CA ARG A 454 -1.75 17.43 18.64
C ARG A 454 -3.09 17.79 19.23
N ILE A 455 -4.10 17.90 18.38
CA ILE A 455 -5.49 18.13 18.80
C ILE A 455 -6.44 17.23 18.03
N ASN A 456 -7.50 16.80 18.72
CA ASN A 456 -8.62 16.04 18.18
C ASN A 456 -9.89 16.37 18.99
N GLY A 457 -11.06 16.12 18.41
CA GLY A 457 -12.33 16.24 19.14
C GLY A 457 -12.79 17.69 19.43
N VAL A 458 -12.14 18.70 18.86
CA VAL A 458 -12.42 20.12 19.14
C VAL A 458 -12.69 20.92 17.88
N VAL A 459 -13.46 22.01 18.03
CA VAL A 459 -13.74 23.01 16.97
C VAL A 459 -12.79 24.21 17.02
N SER A 460 -12.15 24.45 18.17
CA SER A 460 -11.13 25.47 18.35
C SER A 460 -10.18 25.11 19.50
N THR A 461 -9.01 25.76 19.55
CA THR A 461 -8.06 25.66 20.67
C THR A 461 -7.26 26.94 20.80
N LYS A 462 -6.74 27.23 22.00
CA LYS A 462 -5.71 28.26 22.18
C LYS A 462 -4.41 27.83 21.48
N ALA A 463 -3.63 28.80 21.03
CA ALA A 463 -2.41 28.55 20.25
C ALA A 463 -1.28 27.93 21.11
N HIS A 464 -1.16 28.27 22.40
CA HIS A 464 -0.10 27.77 23.30
C HIS A 464 1.33 27.92 22.75
N GLY A 465 1.59 28.94 21.91
CA GLY A 465 2.88 29.12 21.22
C GLY A 465 3.12 28.15 20.05
N LEU A 466 2.11 27.34 19.72
CA LEU A 466 2.07 26.47 18.56
C LEU A 466 1.13 27.03 17.48
N GLN A 467 1.29 26.54 16.26
CA GLN A 467 0.48 26.87 15.10
C GLN A 467 0.09 25.60 14.34
N LEU A 468 -0.92 25.73 13.48
CA LEU A 468 -1.23 24.74 12.45
C LEU A 468 -0.76 25.33 11.10
N PRO A 469 0.39 24.89 10.58
CA PRO A 469 0.98 25.49 9.38
C PRO A 469 0.01 25.50 8.19
N GLY A 470 -0.07 26.65 7.51
CA GLY A 470 -0.99 26.85 6.39
C GLY A 470 -2.47 27.00 6.77
N TRP A 471 -2.83 27.00 8.05
CA TRP A 471 -4.23 27.09 8.50
C TRP A 471 -4.75 28.54 8.52
N PRO A 472 -5.75 28.89 7.69
CA PRO A 472 -6.20 30.28 7.52
C PRO A 472 -7.04 30.81 8.70
N CYS A 473 -7.62 29.92 9.50
CA CYS A 473 -8.52 30.28 10.60
C CYS A 473 -7.76 30.34 11.93
N SER A 474 -6.79 31.24 12.03
CA SER A 474 -5.99 31.42 13.26
C SER A 474 -5.66 32.90 13.50
N ASP A 475 -5.44 33.23 14.77
CA ASP A 475 -4.94 34.52 15.23
C ASP A 475 -3.95 34.34 16.40
N LYS A 476 -3.61 35.44 17.09
CA LYS A 476 -2.71 35.39 18.25
C LYS A 476 -3.29 34.63 19.45
N ASP A 477 -4.61 34.48 19.51
CA ASP A 477 -5.33 33.93 20.66
C ASP A 477 -5.65 32.43 20.44
N GLY A 478 -5.84 31.98 19.20
CA GLY A 478 -6.17 30.59 18.92
C GLY A 478 -6.23 30.15 17.46
N ILE A 479 -6.63 28.88 17.32
CA ILE A 479 -6.88 28.17 16.07
C ILE A 479 -8.36 27.78 16.07
N TYR A 480 -9.08 28.08 14.99
CA TYR A 480 -10.54 27.97 14.91
C TYR A 480 -10.97 27.18 13.67
N GLY A 481 -12.27 26.88 13.58
CA GLY A 481 -12.86 26.22 12.42
C GLY A 481 -12.37 24.78 12.21
N LEU A 482 -11.94 24.12 13.27
CA LEU A 482 -11.45 22.74 13.23
C LEU A 482 -12.63 21.76 13.06
N ASN A 483 -12.36 20.64 12.41
CA ASN A 483 -13.29 19.52 12.33
C ASN A 483 -13.07 18.60 13.55
N PRO A 484 -14.05 18.45 14.46
CA PRO A 484 -13.87 17.62 15.66
C PRO A 484 -13.70 16.12 15.34
N GLN A 485 -14.04 15.68 14.12
CA GLN A 485 -13.80 14.30 13.65
C GLN A 485 -12.38 14.07 13.12
N SER A 486 -11.54 15.11 13.09
CA SER A 486 -10.18 15.07 12.53
C SER A 486 -9.12 15.19 13.62
N SER A 487 -7.90 14.82 13.26
CA SER A 487 -6.70 15.06 14.06
C SER A 487 -5.80 16.06 13.37
N TYR A 488 -5.14 16.91 14.16
CA TYR A 488 -4.25 17.95 13.64
C TYR A 488 -2.91 17.91 14.37
N ALA A 489 -1.83 18.07 13.62
CA ALA A 489 -0.48 18.20 14.15
C ALA A 489 -0.11 19.68 14.28
N LEU A 490 0.32 20.08 15.48
CA LEU A 490 0.72 21.43 15.83
C LEU A 490 2.24 21.56 15.88
N PHE A 491 2.75 22.68 15.39
CA PHE A 491 4.18 22.97 15.24
C PHE A 491 4.53 24.25 16.00
N PRO A 492 5.79 24.45 16.43
CA PRO A 492 6.25 25.75 16.91
C PRO A 492 5.91 26.87 15.93
N ALA A 493 5.51 28.03 16.47
CA ALA A 493 5.31 29.22 15.65
C ALA A 493 6.59 29.59 14.88
N SER A 494 6.49 29.75 13.57
CA SER A 494 7.56 30.15 12.66
C SER A 494 7.05 31.14 11.61
N SER A 495 7.93 31.95 11.02
CA SER A 495 7.57 32.85 9.91
C SER A 495 7.06 32.10 8.67
N ASP A 496 7.64 30.94 8.40
CA ASP A 496 7.51 30.22 7.13
C ASP A 496 6.22 29.38 7.03
N GLY A 497 5.39 29.39 8.07
CA GLY A 497 4.14 28.64 8.16
C GLY A 497 2.86 29.48 8.12
N LYS A 498 2.97 30.81 8.03
CA LYS A 498 1.80 31.70 8.02
C LYS A 498 1.05 31.57 6.68
N PRO A 499 -0.27 31.35 6.71
CA PRO A 499 -1.05 31.36 5.49
C PRO A 499 -1.06 32.76 4.87
N GLU A 500 -1.06 32.82 3.54
CA GLU A 500 -1.12 34.09 2.81
C GLU A 500 -2.46 34.82 3.01
N ILE A 501 -3.52 34.05 3.28
CA ILE A 501 -4.88 34.53 3.57
C ILE A 501 -5.25 34.14 4.99
N ILE A 502 -5.78 35.10 5.75
CA ILE A 502 -6.19 34.91 7.14
C ILE A 502 -7.68 35.26 7.27
N LEU A 503 -8.47 34.36 7.87
CA LEU A 503 -9.89 34.53 8.18
C LEU A 503 -10.15 34.94 9.64
N GLY A 504 -9.14 34.80 10.50
CA GLY A 504 -9.25 35.07 11.93
C GLY A 504 -10.16 34.08 12.66
N LYS A 505 -10.91 34.60 13.64
CA LYS A 505 -11.80 33.81 14.50
C LYS A 505 -13.09 33.44 13.76
N LEU A 506 -13.41 32.15 13.78
CA LEU A 506 -14.67 31.61 13.28
C LEU A 506 -15.61 31.22 14.42
N PRO A 507 -16.94 31.31 14.24
CA PRO A 507 -17.90 30.79 15.20
C PRO A 507 -17.82 29.27 15.28
N GLU A 508 -18.20 28.68 16.42
CA GLU A 508 -18.03 27.24 16.71
C GLU A 508 -18.79 26.31 15.76
N TYR A 509 -19.88 26.78 15.15
CA TYR A 509 -20.65 26.02 14.17
C TYR A 509 -20.05 26.04 12.75
N ALA A 510 -19.06 26.91 12.50
CA ALA A 510 -18.38 27.01 11.22
C ALA A 510 -17.06 26.22 11.25
N ARG A 511 -16.76 25.49 10.18
CA ARG A 511 -15.51 24.73 10.03
C ARG A 511 -14.91 24.87 8.65
N LEU A 512 -13.59 24.81 8.55
CA LEU A 512 -12.90 24.78 7.27
C LEU A 512 -13.14 23.42 6.60
N GLN A 513 -13.68 23.42 5.38
CA GLN A 513 -13.85 22.22 4.56
C GLN A 513 -12.80 22.14 3.45
N MET A 514 -12.39 23.29 2.92
CA MET A 514 -11.42 23.35 1.84
C MET A 514 -10.67 24.69 1.86
N PHE A 515 -9.36 24.64 1.72
CA PHE A 515 -8.51 25.81 1.59
C PHE A 515 -7.26 25.51 0.78
N TYR A 516 -7.02 26.34 -0.23
CA TYR A 516 -5.77 26.34 -0.97
C TYR A 516 -5.58 27.64 -1.75
N VAL A 517 -4.31 27.97 -2.00
CA VAL A 517 -3.89 29.20 -2.65
C VAL A 517 -3.03 28.87 -3.87
N ALA A 518 -3.44 29.37 -5.03
CA ALA A 518 -2.68 29.36 -6.26
C ALA A 518 -2.08 30.76 -6.54
N PRO A 519 -1.17 30.88 -7.53
CA PRO A 519 -0.66 32.19 -7.93
C PRO A 519 -1.76 33.17 -8.37
N GLU A 520 -2.74 32.69 -9.14
CA GLU A 520 -3.77 33.53 -9.78
C GLU A 520 -5.15 33.42 -9.14
N TYR A 521 -5.36 32.49 -8.21
CA TYR A 521 -6.62 32.39 -7.46
C TYR A 521 -6.44 31.74 -6.09
N ALA A 522 -7.43 31.86 -5.22
CA ALA A 522 -7.53 31.06 -4.00
C ALA A 522 -8.98 30.61 -3.79
N TYR A 523 -9.15 29.50 -3.09
CA TYR A 523 -10.46 28.94 -2.81
C TYR A 523 -10.58 28.58 -1.33
N ILE A 524 -11.72 28.95 -0.75
CA ILE A 524 -12.06 28.72 0.64
C ILE A 524 -13.49 28.21 0.71
N GLU A 525 -13.71 27.12 1.43
CA GLU A 525 -15.03 26.56 1.71
C GLU A 525 -15.17 26.39 3.22
N LEU A 526 -16.13 27.08 3.81
CA LEU A 526 -16.53 26.89 5.21
C LEU A 526 -17.83 26.09 5.23
N GLY A 527 -17.85 24.99 5.98
CA GLY A 527 -19.04 24.19 6.26
C GLY A 527 -19.69 24.57 7.60
N GLY A 528 -20.90 24.05 7.81
CA GLY A 528 -21.70 24.28 9.03
C GLY A 528 -23.12 24.69 8.66
N GLN A 529 -23.85 25.29 9.61
CA GLN A 529 -25.20 25.82 9.40
C GLN A 529 -25.32 27.21 10.02
N GLY A 530 -25.99 28.14 9.33
CA GLY A 530 -26.21 29.51 9.78
C GLY A 530 -25.36 30.56 9.05
N LYS A 531 -25.57 31.83 9.41
CA LYS A 531 -24.83 32.98 8.87
C LYS A 531 -23.49 33.15 9.54
N VAL A 532 -22.48 33.53 8.77
CA VAL A 532 -21.17 33.93 9.27
C VAL A 532 -20.81 35.33 8.78
N CYS A 533 -20.12 36.08 9.63
CA CYS A 533 -19.52 37.37 9.31
C CYS A 533 -18.05 37.27 9.73
N LEU A 534 -17.13 37.51 8.80
CA LEU A 534 -15.70 37.36 9.05
C LEU A 534 -14.90 38.37 8.23
N GLU A 535 -13.83 38.87 8.81
CA GLU A 535 -12.88 39.75 8.14
C GLU A 535 -11.81 38.90 7.46
N VAL A 536 -11.59 39.10 6.16
CA VAL A 536 -10.54 38.39 5.42
C VAL A 536 -9.38 39.32 5.11
N ARG A 537 -8.20 38.93 5.55
CA ARG A 537 -6.96 39.54 5.08
C ARG A 537 -6.53 38.87 3.79
N ILE A 538 -6.65 39.60 2.69
CA ILE A 538 -6.39 39.12 1.33
C ILE A 538 -5.17 39.87 0.74
N PRO A 539 -4.23 39.16 0.09
CA PRO A 539 -3.16 39.77 -0.70
C PRO A 539 -3.69 40.66 -1.82
N GLU A 540 -3.02 41.80 -2.08
CA GLU A 540 -3.43 42.78 -3.12
C GLU A 540 -3.49 42.19 -4.53
N ARG A 541 -2.81 41.07 -4.78
CA ARG A 541 -2.86 40.40 -6.09
C ARG A 541 -4.23 39.83 -6.42
N PHE A 542 -5.08 39.55 -5.43
CA PHE A 542 -6.46 39.11 -5.66
C PHE A 542 -7.38 40.31 -5.72
N ARG A 543 -7.86 40.62 -6.93
CA ARG A 543 -8.62 41.83 -7.24
C ARG A 543 -10.13 41.61 -7.21
N GLU A 544 -10.55 40.34 -7.30
CA GLU A 544 -11.95 39.97 -7.35
C GLU A 544 -12.27 38.94 -6.26
N ILE A 545 -13.36 39.18 -5.55
CA ILE A 545 -13.84 38.36 -4.46
C ILE A 545 -15.26 37.93 -4.81
N TYR A 546 -15.50 36.62 -4.84
CA TYR A 546 -16.82 36.06 -5.06
C TYR A 546 -17.22 35.25 -3.82
N VAL A 547 -18.38 35.57 -3.25
CA VAL A 547 -18.94 34.91 -2.08
C VAL A 547 -20.26 34.27 -2.49
N ASN A 548 -20.34 32.95 -2.45
CA ASN A 548 -21.53 32.19 -2.87
C ASN A 548 -22.09 32.68 -4.22
N ASP A 549 -21.24 32.69 -5.26
CA ASP A 549 -21.55 33.12 -6.64
C ASP A 549 -21.77 34.63 -6.83
N ARG A 550 -21.61 35.47 -5.79
CA ARG A 550 -21.84 36.92 -5.89
C ARG A 550 -20.54 37.70 -5.75
N PRO A 551 -20.24 38.66 -6.64
CA PRO A 551 -19.09 39.54 -6.46
C PRO A 551 -19.30 40.43 -5.23
N VAL A 552 -18.26 40.59 -4.43
CA VAL A 552 -18.23 41.50 -3.27
C VAL A 552 -16.98 42.39 -3.35
N GLN A 553 -17.09 43.62 -2.86
CA GLN A 553 -15.96 44.57 -2.82
C GLN A 553 -15.36 44.70 -1.42
N ASP A 554 -16.12 44.35 -0.39
CA ASP A 554 -15.70 44.46 1.01
C ASP A 554 -14.85 43.26 1.43
N ARG A 555 -13.91 43.51 2.35
CA ARG A 555 -13.13 42.47 3.04
C ARG A 555 -13.87 41.90 4.25
N LEU A 556 -14.94 42.57 4.70
CA LEU A 556 -15.91 42.02 5.61
C LEU A 556 -16.89 41.11 4.84
N ILE A 557 -16.66 39.80 4.91
CA ILE A 557 -17.45 38.80 4.19
C ILE A 557 -18.62 38.34 5.06
N GLN A 558 -19.83 38.42 4.51
CA GLN A 558 -21.06 37.94 5.13
C GLN A 558 -21.76 36.93 4.23
N GLY A 559 -22.22 35.81 4.79
CA GLY A 559 -23.01 34.84 4.02
C GLY A 559 -23.46 33.62 4.82
N GLU A 560 -24.33 32.83 4.20
CA GLU A 560 -24.81 31.55 4.75
C GLU A 560 -23.79 30.44 4.52
N LEU A 561 -23.67 29.54 5.51
CA LEU A 561 -22.94 28.28 5.37
C LEU A 561 -23.76 27.25 4.53
N PRO A 562 -23.13 26.44 3.66
CA PRO A 562 -21.70 26.47 3.34
C PRO A 562 -21.29 27.74 2.60
N LEU A 563 -20.28 28.43 3.12
CA LEU A 563 -19.78 29.69 2.59
C LEU A 563 -18.61 29.38 1.66
N ARG A 564 -18.76 29.72 0.38
CA ARG A 564 -17.70 29.54 -0.62
C ARG A 564 -17.15 30.89 -1.01
N ILE A 565 -15.83 31.05 -0.84
CA ILE A 565 -15.10 32.26 -1.21
C ILE A 565 -14.13 31.88 -2.33
N PHE A 566 -14.29 32.51 -3.48
CA PHE A 566 -13.38 32.41 -4.61
C PHE A 566 -12.68 33.76 -4.79
N LEU A 567 -11.36 33.75 -4.75
CA LEU A 567 -10.51 34.92 -4.93
C LEU A 567 -9.79 34.79 -6.27
N SER A 568 -9.80 35.83 -7.09
CA SER A 568 -9.18 35.83 -8.41
C SER A 568 -8.25 37.03 -8.58
N SER A 569 -7.11 36.81 -9.25
CA SER A 569 -6.21 37.90 -9.67
C SER A 569 -6.72 38.71 -10.85
N GLY A 570 -7.82 38.25 -11.46
CA GLY A 570 -8.34 38.77 -12.70
C GLY A 570 -7.73 38.16 -13.95
N LYS A 571 -6.88 37.12 -13.82
CA LYS A 571 -6.34 36.38 -14.95
C LYS A 571 -7.02 35.01 -15.10
N PRO A 572 -7.29 34.54 -16.33
CA PRO A 572 -7.76 33.19 -16.55
C PRO A 572 -6.67 32.18 -16.17
N VAL A 573 -7.09 30.99 -15.74
CA VAL A 573 -6.18 29.90 -15.36
C VAL A 573 -6.50 28.70 -16.22
N ALA A 574 -5.58 28.36 -17.12
CA ALA A 574 -5.72 27.20 -17.98
C ALA A 574 -5.71 25.89 -17.17
N PRO A 575 -6.49 24.89 -17.58
CA PRO A 575 -6.43 23.57 -16.97
C PRO A 575 -5.06 22.93 -17.26
N GLY A 576 -4.28 22.62 -16.23
CA GLY A 576 -2.94 22.08 -16.45
C GLY A 576 -2.20 21.56 -15.23
N LYS A 577 -2.78 21.70 -14.04
CA LYS A 577 -2.21 21.23 -12.79
C LYS A 577 -3.30 20.62 -11.92
N ILE A 578 -2.92 19.68 -11.08
CA ILE A 578 -3.78 19.08 -10.06
C ILE A 578 -3.29 19.44 -8.67
N LEU A 579 -4.20 19.40 -7.71
CA LEU A 579 -3.92 19.59 -6.31
C LEU A 579 -4.44 18.37 -5.54
N LYS A 580 -3.79 18.01 -4.43
CA LYS A 580 -4.32 17.04 -3.47
C LYS A 580 -4.75 17.79 -2.22
N VAL A 581 -6.01 17.62 -1.84
CA VAL A 581 -6.61 18.28 -0.69
C VAL A 581 -7.11 17.22 0.26
N SER A 582 -6.65 17.28 1.51
CA SER A 582 -7.10 16.36 2.57
C SER A 582 -8.58 16.57 2.85
N THR A 583 -9.34 15.48 2.82
CA THR A 583 -10.78 15.53 3.19
C THR A 583 -11.02 15.67 4.69
N MET A 584 -9.97 15.45 5.49
CA MET A 584 -10.05 15.50 6.94
C MET A 584 -9.87 16.93 7.45
N ASN A 585 -8.83 17.61 6.98
CA ASN A 585 -8.49 18.96 7.44
C ASN A 585 -8.80 20.05 6.40
N GLY A 586 -9.08 19.70 5.14
CA GLY A 586 -9.40 20.66 4.09
C GLY A 586 -8.20 21.40 3.50
N LEU A 587 -6.97 21.16 3.97
CA LEU A 587 -5.76 21.78 3.45
C LEU A 587 -5.20 21.03 2.23
N ALA A 588 -4.52 21.78 1.37
CA ALA A 588 -3.64 21.21 0.34
C ALA A 588 -2.46 20.47 0.98
N GLU A 589 -2.27 19.20 0.61
CA GLU A 589 -1.14 18.38 1.10
C GLU A 589 0.18 18.74 0.43
N SER A 590 0.11 19.28 -0.79
CA SER A 590 1.26 19.65 -1.60
C SER A 590 0.95 20.89 -2.42
N GLY A 591 1.99 21.49 -3.00
CA GLY A 591 1.81 22.45 -4.09
C GLY A 591 1.14 21.82 -5.31
N PHE A 592 0.87 22.66 -6.31
CA PHE A 592 0.28 22.25 -7.58
C PHE A 592 1.20 21.29 -8.35
N LEU A 593 0.68 20.11 -8.66
CA LEU A 593 1.37 19.06 -9.39
C LEU A 593 1.04 19.13 -10.89
N PRO A 594 1.96 18.74 -11.79
CA PRO A 594 1.63 18.62 -13.20
C PRO A 594 0.56 17.55 -13.45
N LEU A 595 -0.13 17.64 -14.59
CA LEU A 595 -1.08 16.61 -14.99
C LEU A 595 -0.42 15.21 -15.02
N PRO A 596 -1.13 14.15 -14.62
CA PRO A 596 -0.64 12.78 -14.68
C PRO A 596 -0.23 12.37 -16.10
N LYS A 597 0.91 11.68 -16.24
CA LYS A 597 1.38 11.16 -17.54
C LYS A 597 0.42 10.10 -18.13
N THR A 598 -0.33 9.41 -17.28
CA THR A 598 -1.30 8.39 -17.69
C THR A 598 -2.55 9.05 -18.27
N GLN A 599 -2.71 8.94 -19.59
CA GLN A 599 -3.83 9.54 -20.33
C GLN A 599 -4.41 8.59 -21.39
N ARG A 600 -5.64 8.87 -21.82
CA ARG A 600 -6.39 8.14 -22.85
C ARG A 600 -7.12 9.11 -23.76
N LYS A 601 -7.38 8.72 -25.01
CA LYS A 601 -8.20 9.51 -25.95
C LYS A 601 -9.59 8.88 -26.09
N TYR A 602 -10.63 9.66 -25.79
CA TYR A 602 -12.03 9.24 -25.91
C TYR A 602 -12.86 10.39 -26.50
N ALA A 603 -13.74 10.07 -27.45
CA ALA A 603 -14.59 11.06 -28.14
C ALA A 603 -13.80 12.31 -28.60
N GLY A 604 -12.61 12.10 -29.16
CA GLY A 604 -11.72 13.17 -29.62
C GLY A 604 -10.90 13.89 -28.54
N GLN A 605 -11.22 13.72 -27.26
CA GLN A 605 -10.59 14.44 -26.14
C GLN A 605 -9.57 13.58 -25.39
N ARG A 606 -8.55 14.22 -24.80
CA ARG A 606 -7.60 13.57 -23.89
C ARG A 606 -8.17 13.59 -22.48
N LEU A 607 -8.23 12.44 -21.84
CA LEU A 607 -8.62 12.27 -20.44
C LEU A 607 -7.40 11.81 -19.63
N PHE A 608 -7.22 12.38 -18.45
CA PHE A 608 -6.11 12.16 -17.53
C PHE A 608 -6.54 11.32 -16.35
N HIS A 609 -5.68 10.40 -15.89
CA HIS A 609 -5.95 9.54 -14.75
C HIS A 609 -5.81 10.31 -13.43
N LEU A 610 -6.92 10.70 -12.82
CA LEU A 610 -6.93 11.45 -11.56
C LEU A 610 -6.93 10.48 -10.36
N TYR A 611 -5.74 10.16 -9.86
CA TYR A 611 -5.51 9.23 -8.75
C TYR A 611 -4.72 9.87 -7.60
N GLY A 612 -5.14 9.60 -6.37
CA GLY A 612 -4.44 10.00 -5.16
C GLY A 612 -5.15 9.52 -3.90
N TYR A 613 -4.42 9.46 -2.79
CA TYR A 613 -5.02 9.53 -1.46
C TYR A 613 -5.59 10.94 -1.30
N ASN A 614 -6.81 11.04 -0.77
CA ASN A 614 -7.62 12.27 -0.65
C ASN A 614 -8.26 12.78 -1.94
N VAL A 615 -8.86 13.97 -1.88
CA VAL A 615 -9.51 14.59 -3.02
C VAL A 615 -8.46 15.17 -3.95
N VAL A 616 -8.43 14.71 -5.20
CA VAL A 616 -7.66 15.32 -6.27
C VAL A 616 -8.53 16.36 -6.96
N VAL A 617 -8.04 17.60 -7.03
CA VAL A 617 -8.74 18.74 -7.63
C VAL A 617 -8.02 19.16 -8.90
N LEU A 618 -8.78 19.30 -9.99
CA LEU A 618 -8.36 19.93 -11.25
C LEU A 618 -9.17 21.21 -11.44
N ASP A 619 -8.51 22.34 -11.24
CA ASP A 619 -9.13 23.65 -11.28
C ASP A 619 -8.89 24.39 -12.59
N THR A 620 -9.84 25.25 -12.94
CA THR A 620 -9.79 26.12 -14.12
C THR A 620 -10.54 27.40 -13.80
N VAL A 621 -9.94 28.55 -14.08
CA VAL A 621 -10.64 29.85 -13.96
C VAL A 621 -11.03 30.31 -15.36
N LEU A 622 -12.34 30.45 -15.58
CA LEU A 622 -12.93 30.75 -16.89
C LEU A 622 -13.59 32.13 -16.90
N ASP A 623 -13.38 32.88 -17.97
CA ASP A 623 -14.11 34.12 -18.28
C ASP A 623 -15.40 33.78 -19.02
N ILE A 624 -16.57 34.15 -18.46
CA ILE A 624 -17.87 33.83 -19.06
C ILE A 624 -18.41 35.05 -19.81
N GLN A 625 -18.27 35.04 -21.13
CA GLN A 625 -18.66 36.17 -21.98
C GLN A 625 -20.13 36.10 -22.42
N ASP A 626 -20.62 34.88 -22.67
CA ASP A 626 -21.92 34.69 -23.33
C ASP A 626 -22.93 33.97 -22.44
N ALA A 627 -24.20 34.31 -22.58
CA ALA A 627 -25.32 33.72 -21.82
C ALA A 627 -25.58 32.25 -22.19
N ASP A 628 -25.06 31.78 -23.32
CA ASP A 628 -25.14 30.39 -23.77
C ASP A 628 -23.84 29.61 -23.50
N SER A 629 -22.92 30.15 -22.69
CA SER A 629 -21.72 29.44 -22.29
C SER A 629 -22.08 28.28 -21.37
N ALA A 630 -21.48 27.12 -21.62
CA ALA A 630 -21.50 25.96 -20.74
C ALA A 630 -20.09 25.37 -20.61
N VAL A 631 -19.82 24.69 -19.50
CA VAL A 631 -18.59 23.89 -19.37
C VAL A 631 -18.89 22.43 -19.67
N GLU A 632 -18.06 21.83 -20.52
CA GLU A 632 -18.09 20.41 -20.79
C GLU A 632 -16.89 19.70 -20.16
N ILE A 633 -17.15 18.57 -19.49
CA ILE A 633 -16.11 17.60 -19.11
C ILE A 633 -16.52 16.20 -19.56
N LEU A 634 -15.54 15.37 -19.89
CA LEU A 634 -15.71 13.94 -20.12
C LEU A 634 -15.07 13.18 -18.98
N HIS A 635 -15.75 12.17 -18.45
CA HIS A 635 -15.16 11.26 -17.49
C HIS A 635 -15.50 9.81 -17.77
N ARG A 636 -14.61 8.91 -17.34
CA ARG A 636 -14.78 7.47 -17.48
C ARG A 636 -13.99 6.74 -16.41
N ASN A 637 -14.64 5.84 -15.70
CA ASN A 637 -13.93 4.87 -14.88
C ASN A 637 -13.60 3.63 -15.74
N LEU A 638 -12.38 3.11 -15.65
CA LEU A 638 -11.97 1.89 -16.36
C LEU A 638 -11.90 0.66 -15.45
N GLN A 639 -12.18 0.84 -14.17
CA GLN A 639 -12.18 -0.23 -13.20
C GLN A 639 -13.40 -1.13 -13.40
N ASN A 640 -13.18 -2.43 -13.31
CA ASN A 640 -14.22 -3.45 -13.46
C ASN A 640 -14.14 -4.56 -12.41
N LYS A 641 -13.21 -4.44 -11.44
CA LYS A 641 -13.00 -5.41 -10.36
C LYS A 641 -12.23 -4.77 -9.20
N TYR A 642 -12.51 -5.27 -7.98
CA TYR A 642 -11.92 -4.86 -6.69
C TYR A 642 -12.11 -3.39 -6.32
N GLY A 643 -12.01 -3.02 -5.04
CA GLY A 643 -12.19 -1.64 -4.56
C GLY A 643 -13.65 -1.20 -4.42
N ASN A 644 -13.84 0.05 -3.99
CA ASN A 644 -15.15 0.68 -3.78
C ASN A 644 -15.41 1.85 -4.76
N GLY A 645 -14.53 2.01 -5.76
CA GLY A 645 -14.60 2.98 -6.85
C GLY A 645 -14.48 4.44 -6.41
N THR A 646 -14.30 5.29 -7.41
CA THR A 646 -14.09 6.72 -7.22
C THR A 646 -15.40 7.50 -7.33
N VAL A 647 -15.53 8.57 -6.57
CA VAL A 647 -16.54 9.61 -6.83
C VAL A 647 -15.90 10.72 -7.64
N VAL A 648 -16.50 11.06 -8.79
CA VAL A 648 -16.17 12.26 -9.56
C VAL A 648 -17.24 13.32 -9.32
N SER A 649 -16.84 14.57 -9.13
CA SER A 649 -17.76 15.70 -9.06
C SER A 649 -17.23 16.91 -9.81
N LEU A 650 -18.14 17.72 -10.33
CA LEU A 650 -17.88 18.98 -11.01
C LEU A 650 -18.49 20.10 -10.17
N HIS A 651 -17.68 21.08 -9.82
CA HIS A 651 -18.08 22.23 -9.03
C HIS A 651 -17.90 23.52 -9.83
N VAL A 652 -18.81 24.47 -9.63
CA VAL A 652 -18.70 25.84 -10.14
C VAL A 652 -18.72 26.78 -8.95
N ASN A 653 -17.64 27.55 -8.76
CA ASN A 653 -17.35 28.34 -7.55
C ASN A 653 -17.57 27.54 -6.25
N GLY A 654 -17.25 26.25 -6.29
CA GLY A 654 -17.44 25.34 -5.16
C GLY A 654 -18.82 24.70 -5.05
N LEU A 655 -19.86 25.23 -5.67
CA LEU A 655 -21.18 24.59 -5.72
C LEU A 655 -21.11 23.33 -6.58
N GLU A 656 -21.43 22.17 -5.99
CA GLU A 656 -21.50 20.90 -6.73
C GLU A 656 -22.60 20.99 -7.79
N ALA A 657 -22.20 21.01 -9.06
CA ALA A 657 -23.11 21.05 -10.20
C ALA A 657 -23.44 19.64 -10.71
N ALA A 658 -22.49 18.70 -10.60
CA ALA A 658 -22.72 17.31 -10.95
C ALA A 658 -21.85 16.38 -10.10
N ARG A 659 -22.37 15.19 -9.79
CA ARG A 659 -21.70 14.16 -8.99
C ARG A 659 -22.04 12.77 -9.48
N PHE A 660 -21.04 11.92 -9.57
CA PHE A 660 -21.24 10.53 -9.91
C PHE A 660 -20.31 9.60 -9.13
N ASP A 661 -20.91 8.58 -8.55
CA ASP A 661 -20.19 7.50 -7.90
C ASP A 661 -19.98 6.39 -8.93
N CYS A 662 -18.71 6.12 -9.28
CA CYS A 662 -18.36 5.13 -10.27
C CYS A 662 -18.56 3.68 -9.80
N PHE A 663 -18.97 3.46 -8.54
CA PHE A 663 -19.36 2.17 -8.00
C PHE A 663 -20.72 2.25 -7.32
N ARG A 664 -21.75 1.76 -8.00
CA ARG A 664 -23.15 1.74 -7.52
C ARG A 664 -23.70 0.33 -7.60
N ASN A 665 -24.52 -0.06 -6.63
CA ASN A 665 -25.17 -1.38 -6.59
C ASN A 665 -24.17 -2.55 -6.75
N LYS A 666 -22.99 -2.43 -6.14
CA LYS A 666 -21.88 -3.40 -6.22
C LYS A 666 -21.32 -3.62 -7.64
N GLN A 667 -21.54 -2.69 -8.57
CA GLN A 667 -21.04 -2.74 -9.94
C GLN A 667 -20.27 -1.46 -10.30
N PHE A 668 -19.23 -1.62 -11.12
CA PHE A 668 -18.48 -0.48 -11.66
C PHE A 668 -19.15 0.04 -12.92
N ASP A 669 -19.36 1.35 -12.99
CA ASP A 669 -19.79 2.00 -14.21
C ASP A 669 -18.58 2.39 -15.06
N THR A 670 -18.42 1.72 -16.19
CA THR A 670 -17.31 1.98 -17.13
C THR A 670 -17.68 2.82 -18.35
N LYS A 671 -18.88 3.43 -18.36
CA LYS A 671 -19.37 4.22 -19.49
C LYS A 671 -18.59 5.52 -19.58
N LEU A 672 -18.40 6.00 -20.80
CA LEU A 672 -17.95 7.36 -21.05
C LEU A 672 -19.14 8.29 -20.86
N ARG A 673 -18.98 9.28 -19.98
CA ARG A 673 -19.98 10.31 -19.69
C ARG A 673 -19.41 11.66 -20.08
N ALA A 674 -20.25 12.51 -20.64
CA ALA A 674 -19.97 13.92 -20.83
C ALA A 674 -20.99 14.71 -20.02
N TRP A 675 -20.53 15.59 -19.15
CA TRP A 675 -21.37 16.57 -18.47
C TRP A 675 -21.26 17.89 -19.19
N ARG A 676 -22.40 18.52 -19.46
CA ARG A 676 -22.47 19.93 -19.85
C ARG A 676 -23.22 20.68 -18.78
N VAL A 677 -22.56 21.67 -18.17
CA VAL A 677 -23.14 22.49 -17.11
C VAL A 677 -23.24 23.93 -17.63
N PRO A 678 -24.46 24.51 -17.71
CA PRO A 678 -24.65 25.87 -18.18
C PRO A 678 -24.01 26.87 -17.21
N LEU A 679 -23.29 27.82 -17.77
CA LEU A 679 -22.60 28.90 -17.05
C LEU A 679 -23.20 30.27 -17.36
N GLY A 680 -24.23 30.37 -18.20
CA GLY A 680 -24.84 31.63 -18.63
C GLY A 680 -25.24 32.60 -17.52
N ARG A 681 -25.63 32.09 -16.34
CA ARG A 681 -25.94 32.91 -15.15
C ARG A 681 -24.75 33.73 -14.62
N PHE A 682 -23.53 33.36 -15.04
CA PHE A 682 -22.29 34.03 -14.69
C PHE A 682 -21.76 34.93 -15.81
N LYS A 683 -22.59 35.28 -16.80
CA LYS A 683 -22.19 36.22 -17.86
C LYS A 683 -21.58 37.49 -17.27
N GLY A 684 -20.40 37.85 -17.78
CA GLY A 684 -19.61 39.00 -17.32
C GLY A 684 -18.79 38.72 -16.06
N GLN A 685 -18.77 37.49 -15.54
CA GLN A 685 -18.03 37.10 -14.34
C GLN A 685 -16.99 36.03 -14.65
N ARG A 686 -16.00 35.92 -13.76
CA ARG A 686 -15.11 34.77 -13.72
C ARG A 686 -15.67 33.68 -12.81
N VAL A 687 -15.47 32.44 -13.23
CA VAL A 687 -15.88 31.27 -12.46
C VAL A 687 -14.72 30.32 -12.26
N LEU A 688 -14.60 29.78 -11.04
CA LEU A 688 -13.75 28.65 -10.74
C LEU A 688 -14.51 27.36 -11.07
N VAL A 689 -14.03 26.61 -12.06
CA VAL A 689 -14.51 25.26 -12.34
C VAL A 689 -13.54 24.25 -11.75
N SER A 690 -14.04 23.40 -10.86
CA SER A 690 -13.25 22.34 -10.21
C SER A 690 -13.80 20.97 -10.57
N VAL A 691 -12.97 20.12 -11.16
CA VAL A 691 -13.23 18.69 -11.23
C VAL A 691 -12.56 18.03 -10.03
N ARG A 692 -13.34 17.36 -9.18
CA ARG A 692 -12.85 16.67 -7.99
C ARG A 692 -12.96 15.15 -8.18
N SER A 693 -11.94 14.43 -7.75
CA SER A 693 -11.89 12.96 -7.68
C SER A 693 -11.67 12.54 -6.23
N ASN A 694 -12.59 11.75 -5.67
CA ASN A 694 -12.54 11.24 -4.31
C ASN A 694 -12.51 9.72 -4.30
N ASN A 695 -11.40 9.16 -3.79
CA ASN A 695 -11.15 7.72 -3.73
C ASN A 695 -11.83 7.01 -2.53
N LYS A 696 -12.70 7.71 -1.78
CA LYS A 696 -13.40 7.19 -0.59
C LYS A 696 -12.45 6.63 0.47
N GLY A 697 -11.23 7.14 0.55
CA GLY A 697 -10.19 6.68 1.47
C GLY A 697 -9.57 5.33 1.12
N TRP A 698 -9.83 4.77 -0.06
CA TRP A 698 -9.28 3.49 -0.53
C TRP A 698 -8.43 3.72 -1.76
N ASN A 699 -7.32 3.00 -1.93
CA ASN A 699 -6.38 3.22 -3.04
C ASN A 699 -6.26 2.00 -3.97
N ASN A 700 -6.89 0.89 -3.63
CA ASN A 700 -6.58 -0.42 -4.21
C ASN A 700 -7.25 -0.69 -5.55
N ALA A 701 -8.05 0.24 -6.08
CA ALA A 701 -8.50 0.27 -7.46
C ALA A 701 -9.29 1.56 -7.71
N ASP A 702 -8.69 2.57 -8.35
CA ASP A 702 -9.40 3.76 -8.82
C ASP A 702 -8.84 4.16 -10.19
N MET A 703 -9.56 3.82 -11.25
CA MET A 703 -9.16 4.06 -12.65
C MET A 703 -10.01 5.14 -13.30
N LEU A 704 -10.21 6.26 -12.61
CA LEU A 704 -10.96 7.41 -13.11
C LEU A 704 -10.12 8.26 -14.06
N PHE A 705 -10.62 8.45 -15.28
CA PHE A 705 -10.08 9.34 -16.29
C PHE A 705 -11.01 10.53 -16.49
N VAL A 706 -10.48 11.75 -16.52
CA VAL A 706 -11.26 12.98 -16.74
C VAL A 706 -10.59 13.91 -17.76
N SER A 707 -11.36 14.55 -18.64
CA SER A 707 -10.85 15.54 -19.58
C SER A 707 -10.62 16.87 -18.89
N LEU A 708 -9.88 17.76 -19.54
CA LEU A 708 -9.82 19.15 -19.10
C LEU A 708 -11.18 19.82 -19.34
N PRO A 709 -11.64 20.71 -18.43
CA PRO A 709 -12.81 21.55 -18.67
C PRO A 709 -12.66 22.38 -19.94
N ARG A 710 -13.71 22.43 -20.76
CA ARG A 710 -13.78 23.29 -21.95
C ARG A 710 -15.08 24.08 -22.00
N ILE A 711 -15.02 25.33 -22.46
CA ILE A 711 -16.23 26.11 -22.75
C ILE A 711 -16.82 25.60 -24.07
N VAL A 712 -18.14 25.35 -24.06
CA VAL A 712 -18.97 25.03 -25.22
C VAL A 712 -20.20 25.93 -25.23
N LYS A 713 -20.91 25.96 -26.35
CA LYS A 713 -22.22 26.61 -26.45
C LYS A 713 -23.34 25.63 -26.08
N ASP A 714 -24.26 26.05 -25.23
CA ASP A 714 -25.47 25.32 -24.87
C ASP A 714 -26.63 26.26 -24.57
N HIS A 715 -27.67 26.17 -25.40
CA HIS A 715 -28.90 26.96 -25.25
C HIS A 715 -29.92 26.31 -24.32
N SER A 716 -29.67 25.10 -23.81
CA SER A 716 -30.66 24.36 -23.01
C SER A 716 -30.93 24.97 -21.64
N GLY A 717 -29.95 25.71 -21.09
CA GLY A 717 -30.00 26.25 -19.73
C GLY A 717 -30.07 25.19 -18.61
N LYS A 718 -29.91 23.90 -18.92
CA LYS A 718 -30.00 22.78 -17.97
C LYS A 718 -28.73 21.93 -18.01
N ILE A 719 -28.41 21.30 -16.88
CA ILE A 719 -27.30 20.34 -16.83
C ILE A 719 -27.66 19.14 -17.71
N GLN A 720 -26.77 18.78 -18.62
CA GLN A 720 -26.94 17.62 -19.49
C GLN A 720 -25.92 16.55 -19.15
N GLU A 721 -26.40 15.31 -19.06
CA GLU A 721 -25.55 14.14 -19.08
C GLU A 721 -25.70 13.45 -20.44
N ILE A 722 -24.59 13.41 -21.19
CA ILE A 722 -24.52 12.82 -22.51
C ILE A 722 -23.66 11.57 -22.40
N PHE A 723 -24.00 10.54 -23.17
CA PHE A 723 -23.19 9.35 -23.34
C PHE A 723 -22.60 9.37 -24.75
N PRO A 724 -21.44 10.01 -24.96
CA PRO A 724 -20.83 10.01 -26.28
C PRO A 724 -20.60 8.58 -26.73
N ALA A 725 -20.94 8.30 -27.98
CA ALA A 725 -20.51 7.06 -28.59
C ALA A 725 -18.99 6.96 -28.42
N LEU A 726 -18.51 5.73 -28.17
CA LEU A 726 -17.08 5.43 -28.28
C LEU A 726 -16.69 5.45 -29.78
N ASN A 727 -16.94 6.57 -30.46
CA ASN A 727 -16.47 6.85 -31.80
C ASN A 727 -14.98 7.16 -31.72
N ASN A 728 -14.19 6.17 -31.32
CA ASN A 728 -13.06 5.87 -32.17
C ASN A 728 -13.70 5.11 -33.33
N PRO A 729 -13.87 5.70 -34.54
CA PRO A 729 -13.90 4.83 -35.69
C PRO A 729 -12.68 3.90 -35.54
N PRO A 730 -12.81 2.58 -35.74
CA PRO A 730 -11.61 1.81 -36.03
C PRO A 730 -10.88 2.61 -37.09
N VAL A 731 -9.60 2.95 -36.83
CA VAL A 731 -8.74 3.64 -37.79
C VAL A 731 -9.12 3.12 -39.17
N PRO A 732 -9.57 3.97 -40.13
CA PRO A 732 -9.92 3.50 -41.45
C PRO A 732 -8.73 2.66 -41.92
N VAL A 733 -8.97 1.37 -42.13
CA VAL A 733 -7.93 0.52 -42.69
C VAL A 733 -7.74 1.09 -44.08
N GLU A 734 -6.65 1.84 -44.27
CA GLU A 734 -6.17 2.22 -45.59
C GLU A 734 -6.34 1.01 -46.50
N LYS A 735 -6.99 1.19 -47.67
CA LYS A 735 -7.11 0.11 -48.66
C LYS A 735 -5.70 -0.42 -48.92
N GLN A 736 -5.38 -1.58 -48.37
CA GLN A 736 -4.07 -2.19 -48.53
C GLN A 736 -3.96 -2.59 -50.00
N LYS A 737 -3.23 -1.81 -50.81
CA LYS A 737 -2.91 -2.18 -52.19
C LYS A 737 -2.22 -3.54 -52.18
N VAL A 738 -2.72 -4.47 -52.97
CA VAL A 738 -2.15 -5.81 -53.16
C VAL A 738 -0.88 -5.65 -54.02
N ASN A 739 0.24 -5.36 -53.38
CA ASN A 739 1.53 -5.17 -54.06
C ASN A 739 2.22 -6.52 -54.25
N ARG A 740 2.16 -7.06 -55.48
CA ARG A 740 2.87 -8.29 -55.84
C ARG A 740 4.39 -8.06 -55.93
N PRO A 741 5.23 -9.08 -55.67
CA PRO A 741 6.64 -9.05 -56.07
C PRO A 741 6.78 -8.74 -57.56
N ALA A 742 7.82 -7.99 -57.94
CA ALA A 742 8.12 -7.71 -59.35
C ALA A 742 8.55 -9.00 -60.09
N GLY A 743 8.13 -9.15 -61.35
CA GLY A 743 8.40 -10.31 -62.19
C GLY A 743 7.22 -11.29 -62.31
N SER A 744 7.41 -12.39 -63.04
CA SER A 744 6.44 -13.49 -63.16
C SER A 744 6.68 -14.55 -62.08
N PRO A 745 5.64 -15.16 -61.51
CA PRO A 745 5.83 -16.27 -60.57
C PRO A 745 6.42 -17.48 -61.29
N GLN A 746 7.41 -18.14 -60.67
CA GLN A 746 7.97 -19.40 -61.15
C GLN A 746 7.00 -20.56 -61.03
N LYS A 747 6.09 -20.49 -60.05
CA LYS A 747 5.12 -21.54 -59.75
C LYS A 747 3.86 -20.93 -59.16
N ILE A 748 2.70 -21.41 -59.60
CA ILE A 748 1.41 -21.06 -59.03
C ILE A 748 0.79 -22.33 -58.45
N ILE A 749 0.41 -22.28 -57.19
CA ILE A 749 -0.28 -23.35 -56.49
C ILE A 749 -1.71 -22.88 -56.23
N LEU A 750 -2.69 -23.73 -56.54
CA LEU A 750 -4.09 -23.53 -56.20
C LEU A 750 -4.39 -24.36 -54.94
N PRO A 751 -4.53 -23.73 -53.76
CA PRO A 751 -4.75 -24.46 -52.52
C PRO A 751 -6.14 -25.11 -52.50
N ASP A 752 -6.20 -26.42 -52.24
CA ASP A 752 -7.47 -27.14 -52.08
C ASP A 752 -8.12 -26.82 -50.74
N PHE A 753 -9.37 -26.37 -50.80
CA PHE A 753 -10.23 -26.18 -49.63
C PHE A 753 -11.33 -27.25 -49.65
N MET A 754 -11.28 -28.17 -48.68
CA MET A 754 -12.23 -29.29 -48.56
C MET A 754 -12.37 -30.16 -49.83
N GLY A 755 -11.28 -30.37 -50.57
CA GLY A 755 -11.25 -31.30 -51.72
C GLY A 755 -11.64 -30.70 -53.07
N ASN A 756 -11.89 -29.39 -53.16
CA ASN A 756 -12.14 -28.69 -54.43
C ASN A 756 -11.06 -27.62 -54.70
N ALA A 757 -10.48 -27.64 -55.90
CA ALA A 757 -9.58 -26.61 -56.38
C ALA A 757 -10.41 -25.37 -56.78
N LEU A 758 -10.16 -24.21 -56.15
CA LEU A 758 -10.94 -22.98 -56.36
C LEU A 758 -10.49 -22.17 -57.58
N SER A 759 -10.21 -22.84 -58.70
CA SER A 759 -9.99 -22.18 -60.00
C SER A 759 -11.35 -21.84 -60.61
N GLY A 760 -11.79 -20.58 -60.55
CA GLY A 760 -13.07 -20.14 -61.12
C GLY A 760 -14.35 -20.60 -60.38
N ALA A 761 -14.24 -21.45 -59.35
CA ALA A 761 -15.37 -21.85 -58.51
C ALA A 761 -15.58 -20.87 -57.34
N VAL A 762 -16.84 -20.50 -57.08
CA VAL A 762 -17.22 -19.66 -55.93
C VAL A 762 -17.46 -20.53 -54.70
N PHE A 763 -16.64 -20.36 -53.67
CA PHE A 763 -16.90 -20.97 -52.38
C PHE A 763 -17.76 -20.04 -51.52
N SER A 764 -18.99 -20.44 -51.19
CA SER A 764 -19.91 -19.68 -50.33
C SER A 764 -20.23 -20.48 -49.05
N GLN A 765 -19.86 -19.95 -47.88
CA GLN A 765 -19.99 -20.66 -46.62
C GLN A 765 -21.24 -20.23 -45.84
N LYS A 766 -22.13 -21.18 -45.48
CA LYS A 766 -23.42 -20.90 -44.82
C LYS A 766 -23.39 -20.88 -43.27
N THR A 767 -22.27 -21.23 -42.63
CA THR A 767 -22.18 -21.37 -41.16
C THR A 767 -21.71 -20.10 -40.43
N LYS A 768 -22.24 -19.83 -39.23
CA LYS A 768 -22.00 -18.61 -38.41
C LYS A 768 -20.58 -18.43 -37.84
N SER A 769 -19.63 -19.35 -38.05
CA SER A 769 -18.22 -19.17 -37.67
C SER A 769 -17.29 -19.82 -38.69
N LEU A 770 -16.33 -19.06 -39.21
CA LEU A 770 -15.44 -19.47 -40.30
C LEU A 770 -14.06 -19.83 -39.72
N LYS A 771 -13.74 -21.13 -39.69
CA LYS A 771 -12.39 -21.67 -39.55
C LYS A 771 -12.19 -22.67 -40.68
N THR A 772 -11.60 -22.24 -41.78
CA THR A 772 -11.37 -23.14 -42.91
C THR A 772 -9.87 -23.23 -43.16
N LEU A 773 -9.37 -24.46 -43.20
CA LEU A 773 -7.98 -24.82 -43.42
C LEU A 773 -7.89 -25.57 -44.74
N ALA A 774 -6.92 -25.21 -45.58
CA ALA A 774 -6.59 -26.04 -46.73
C ALA A 774 -6.14 -27.42 -46.25
N SER A 775 -6.62 -28.48 -46.90
CA SER A 775 -6.35 -29.87 -46.47
C SER A 775 -4.88 -30.26 -46.65
N LYS A 776 -4.18 -29.62 -47.59
CA LYS A 776 -2.79 -29.91 -47.93
C LYS A 776 -1.80 -29.06 -47.13
N ILE A 777 -0.74 -29.69 -46.65
CA ILE A 777 0.42 -29.04 -46.02
C ILE A 777 1.56 -29.03 -47.05
N TYR A 778 2.20 -27.88 -47.26
CA TYR A 778 3.27 -27.65 -48.21
C TYR A 778 4.61 -27.41 -47.50
N PRO A 779 5.76 -27.81 -48.07
CA PRO A 779 7.08 -27.44 -47.56
C PRO A 779 7.38 -25.95 -47.81
N VAL A 780 8.19 -25.32 -46.96
CA VAL A 780 8.67 -23.94 -47.14
C VAL A 780 9.97 -23.94 -47.93
N GLU A 781 9.92 -23.49 -49.18
CA GLU A 781 11.09 -23.30 -50.04
C GLU A 781 11.73 -21.93 -49.77
N ARG A 782 12.83 -21.88 -49.00
CA ARG A 782 13.42 -20.63 -48.47
C ARG A 782 14.05 -19.72 -49.53
N ASN A 783 14.34 -20.24 -50.71
CA ASN A 783 14.82 -19.52 -51.88
C ASN A 783 13.69 -18.82 -52.66
N LEU A 784 12.43 -18.99 -52.24
CA LEU A 784 11.26 -18.42 -52.90
C LEU A 784 10.46 -17.48 -51.95
N ARG A 785 9.87 -16.45 -52.54
CA ARG A 785 8.90 -15.54 -51.92
C ARG A 785 7.50 -15.99 -52.28
N TYR A 786 6.60 -16.02 -51.31
CA TYR A 786 5.25 -16.54 -51.49
C TYR A 786 4.24 -15.41 -51.38
N PHE A 787 3.37 -15.29 -52.36
CA PHE A 787 2.28 -14.33 -52.38
C PHE A 787 0.95 -15.06 -52.34
N LEU A 788 0.15 -14.84 -51.30
CA LEU A 788 -1.17 -15.45 -51.14
C LEU A 788 -2.23 -14.40 -51.46
N SER A 789 -3.15 -14.72 -52.37
CA SER A 789 -4.24 -13.83 -52.74
C SER A 789 -5.53 -14.60 -53.03
N ALA A 790 -6.66 -13.92 -52.85
CA ALA A 790 -7.96 -14.39 -53.28
C ALA A 790 -8.92 -13.21 -53.50
N LYS A 791 -9.93 -13.40 -54.34
CA LYS A 791 -11.08 -12.50 -54.42
C LYS A 791 -12.09 -12.84 -53.34
N ILE A 792 -12.42 -11.88 -52.49
CA ILE A 792 -13.33 -12.09 -51.37
C ILE A 792 -14.46 -11.07 -51.44
N LYS A 793 -15.68 -11.52 -51.16
CA LYS A 793 -16.87 -10.67 -51.03
C LYS A 793 -17.62 -11.04 -49.75
N ARG A 794 -18.12 -10.05 -49.00
CA ARG A 794 -19.05 -10.32 -47.90
C ARG A 794 -20.43 -10.68 -48.45
N THR A 795 -21.07 -11.69 -47.88
CA THR A 795 -22.43 -12.13 -48.28
C THR A 795 -23.52 -11.71 -47.28
N THR A 796 -23.15 -10.94 -46.25
CA THR A 796 -24.08 -10.42 -45.24
C THR A 796 -23.73 -8.98 -44.89
N ASP A 797 -24.68 -8.23 -44.32
CA ASP A 797 -24.47 -6.85 -43.84
C ASP A 797 -23.55 -6.77 -42.61
N SER A 798 -23.22 -7.91 -42.01
CA SER A 798 -22.36 -7.97 -40.84
C SER A 798 -20.92 -7.56 -41.17
N ARG A 799 -20.44 -6.54 -40.46
CA ARG A 799 -19.10 -5.95 -40.67
C ARG A 799 -18.02 -6.67 -39.84
N HIS A 800 -17.94 -8.00 -39.98
CA HIS A 800 -16.90 -8.77 -39.30
C HIS A 800 -15.60 -8.81 -40.10
N ARG A 801 -14.48 -8.80 -39.37
CA ARG A 801 -13.13 -8.91 -39.93
C ARG A 801 -12.85 -10.35 -40.35
N ILE A 802 -12.21 -10.52 -41.50
CA ILE A 802 -11.63 -11.79 -41.94
C ILE A 802 -10.11 -11.76 -41.83
N TYR A 803 -9.51 -12.94 -41.89
CA TYR A 803 -8.07 -13.13 -41.94
C TYR A 803 -7.74 -14.15 -43.01
N LEU A 804 -6.95 -13.74 -44.01
CA LEU A 804 -6.37 -14.62 -45.02
C LEU A 804 -4.88 -14.79 -44.70
N GLY A 805 -4.39 -16.01 -44.73
CA GLY A 805 -3.03 -16.29 -44.31
C GLY A 805 -2.62 -17.75 -44.37
N VAL A 806 -1.67 -18.11 -43.51
CA VAL A 806 -1.15 -19.47 -43.38
C VAL A 806 -0.98 -19.86 -41.91
N ILE A 807 -1.13 -21.16 -41.65
CA ILE A 807 -0.63 -21.81 -40.44
C ILE A 807 0.74 -22.38 -40.76
N GLN A 808 1.75 -22.03 -39.96
CA GLN A 808 3.13 -22.50 -40.13
C GLN A 808 3.42 -23.64 -39.15
N TYR A 809 4.31 -24.55 -39.54
CA TYR A 809 4.73 -25.72 -38.76
C TYR A 809 6.26 -25.80 -38.75
N ASP A 810 6.84 -26.17 -37.61
CA ASP A 810 8.25 -26.58 -37.48
C ASP A 810 8.34 -28.11 -37.25
N GLY A 811 9.55 -28.64 -37.05
CA GLY A 811 9.75 -30.06 -36.69
C GLY A 811 9.05 -30.53 -35.40
N LYS A 812 8.51 -29.63 -34.58
CA LYS A 812 7.75 -29.93 -33.34
C LYS A 812 6.23 -29.73 -33.51
N GLY A 813 5.76 -29.29 -34.67
CA GLY A 813 4.34 -29.14 -35.00
C GLY A 813 3.88 -27.70 -35.22
N GLN A 814 2.57 -27.47 -35.13
CA GLN A 814 1.92 -26.19 -35.47
C GLN A 814 2.46 -25.02 -34.64
N ILE A 815 2.94 -23.96 -35.26
CA ILE A 815 3.33 -22.70 -34.61
C ILE A 815 2.11 -21.80 -34.45
N LEU A 816 1.72 -21.51 -33.21
CA LEU A 816 0.64 -20.56 -32.93
C LEU A 816 1.18 -19.14 -32.84
N GLY A 817 0.42 -18.14 -33.28
CA GLY A 817 0.84 -16.74 -33.22
C GLY A 817 1.25 -16.31 -31.81
N ILE A 818 0.49 -16.75 -30.80
CA ILE A 818 0.79 -16.49 -29.39
C ILE A 818 2.15 -17.05 -28.92
N GLN A 819 2.76 -17.98 -29.65
CA GLN A 819 4.07 -18.56 -29.34
C GLN A 819 5.23 -17.75 -29.91
N ILE A 820 4.97 -16.82 -30.85
CA ILE A 820 6.00 -16.03 -31.54
C ILE A 820 5.81 -14.51 -31.37
N ASN A 821 4.63 -14.06 -30.94
CA ASN A 821 4.29 -12.64 -30.80
C ASN A 821 4.79 -12.04 -29.48
N ARG A 822 6.10 -12.06 -29.25
CA ARG A 822 6.71 -11.40 -28.08
C ARG A 822 6.50 -9.89 -28.16
N LEU A 823 6.07 -9.29 -27.04
CA LEU A 823 5.96 -7.83 -26.91
C LEU A 823 7.34 -7.28 -26.55
N PRO A 824 7.98 -6.46 -27.42
CA PRO A 824 9.33 -5.96 -27.13
C PRO A 824 9.37 -5.13 -25.84
N GLY A 825 10.46 -5.24 -25.09
CA GLY A 825 10.65 -4.53 -23.81
C GLY A 825 9.91 -5.17 -22.63
N THR A 826 9.38 -6.38 -22.82
CA THR A 826 8.75 -7.18 -21.76
C THR A 826 9.57 -8.41 -21.37
N GLU A 827 10.76 -8.56 -21.95
CA GLU A 827 11.71 -9.58 -21.57
C GLU A 827 12.07 -9.45 -20.09
N SER A 828 11.91 -10.54 -19.36
CA SER A 828 12.14 -10.61 -17.92
C SER A 828 12.58 -12.02 -17.55
N ALA A 829 12.69 -12.28 -16.26
CA ALA A 829 12.84 -13.63 -15.73
C ALA A 829 11.99 -13.79 -14.48
N LEU A 830 11.60 -15.02 -14.19
CA LEU A 830 10.90 -15.33 -12.94
C LEU A 830 11.81 -14.99 -11.75
N SER A 831 11.37 -14.14 -10.84
CA SER A 831 12.12 -13.89 -9.61
C SER A 831 11.94 -15.00 -8.56
N PHE A 832 10.97 -15.90 -8.77
CA PHE A 832 10.71 -17.07 -7.94
C PHE A 832 10.30 -18.27 -8.79
N THR A 833 10.58 -19.48 -8.32
CA THR A 833 10.02 -20.70 -8.89
C THR A 833 8.49 -20.62 -8.90
N ALA A 834 7.89 -20.85 -10.06
CA ALA A 834 6.45 -20.86 -10.27
C ALA A 834 5.98 -22.32 -10.42
N PRO A 835 5.33 -22.91 -9.40
CA PRO A 835 4.98 -24.32 -9.41
C PRO A 835 3.87 -24.64 -10.40
N LYS A 836 3.81 -25.89 -10.86
CA LYS A 836 2.66 -26.42 -11.61
C LYS A 836 1.36 -26.13 -10.86
N GLY A 837 0.32 -25.70 -11.57
CA GLY A 837 -0.95 -25.29 -10.96
C GLY A 837 -0.99 -23.83 -10.53
N SER A 838 0.14 -23.12 -10.46
CA SER A 838 0.15 -21.72 -10.03
C SER A 838 -0.58 -20.82 -11.03
N ARG A 839 -1.39 -19.90 -10.50
CA ARG A 839 -1.99 -18.78 -11.23
C ARG A 839 -1.26 -17.46 -10.95
N LYS A 840 -0.08 -17.52 -10.35
CA LYS A 840 0.71 -16.36 -9.94
C LYS A 840 2.16 -16.56 -10.38
N LEU A 841 2.72 -15.56 -11.03
CA LEU A 841 4.12 -15.45 -11.38
C LEU A 841 4.71 -14.28 -10.61
N MET A 842 5.96 -14.41 -10.19
CA MET A 842 6.77 -13.30 -9.74
C MET A 842 7.86 -13.11 -10.80
N VAL A 843 7.98 -11.91 -11.34
CA VAL A 843 8.97 -11.55 -12.37
C VAL A 843 9.76 -10.33 -11.91
N PHE A 844 11.04 -10.25 -12.28
CA PHE A 844 11.89 -9.13 -11.88
C PHE A 844 11.38 -7.78 -12.40
N ASP A 845 10.91 -7.75 -13.66
CA ASP A 845 10.33 -6.57 -14.26
C ASP A 845 9.10 -6.91 -15.11
N ALA A 846 7.97 -6.34 -14.74
CA ALA A 846 6.74 -6.30 -15.54
C ALA A 846 6.21 -4.87 -15.72
N SER A 847 7.08 -3.86 -15.63
CA SER A 847 6.73 -2.45 -15.80
C SER A 847 6.09 -2.14 -17.16
N ASN A 848 6.53 -2.85 -18.20
CA ASN A 848 6.00 -2.75 -19.56
C ASN A 848 4.96 -3.84 -19.89
N TRP A 849 4.67 -4.74 -18.94
CA TRP A 849 3.67 -5.77 -19.12
C TRP A 849 2.26 -5.15 -19.03
N GLN A 850 1.30 -5.78 -19.71
CA GLN A 850 -0.06 -5.30 -19.84
C GLN A 850 -1.05 -6.44 -19.55
N ILE A 851 -2.12 -6.12 -18.81
CA ILE A 851 -3.24 -7.04 -18.59
C ILE A 851 -3.82 -7.48 -19.94
N GLY A 852 -4.18 -8.76 -20.06
CA GLY A 852 -4.69 -9.40 -21.27
C GLY A 852 -3.63 -10.11 -22.12
N GLY A 853 -2.34 -9.85 -21.89
CA GLY A 853 -1.26 -10.60 -22.52
C GLY A 853 -1.05 -11.99 -21.93
N TYR A 854 -0.04 -12.71 -22.41
CA TYR A 854 0.25 -14.08 -21.99
C TYR A 854 1.72 -14.18 -21.60
N ALA A 855 2.02 -14.84 -20.48
CA ALA A 855 3.38 -15.15 -20.10
C ALA A 855 3.88 -16.32 -20.96
N ALA A 856 5.01 -16.12 -21.65
CA ALA A 856 5.62 -17.11 -22.51
C ALA A 856 7.03 -17.42 -22.04
N PHE A 857 7.33 -18.72 -21.93
CA PHE A 857 8.60 -19.21 -21.40
C PHE A 857 9.46 -19.83 -22.50
N GLY A 858 10.77 -19.63 -22.38
CA GLY A 858 11.76 -20.22 -23.28
C GLY A 858 11.89 -19.50 -24.64
N PRO A 859 12.75 -20.03 -25.53
CA PRO A 859 13.04 -19.42 -26.83
C PRO A 859 11.82 -19.43 -27.74
N LEU A 860 11.82 -18.56 -28.76
CA LEU A 860 10.78 -18.53 -29.78
C LEU A 860 10.93 -19.70 -30.77
N PRO A 861 9.85 -20.39 -31.18
CA PRO A 861 8.48 -20.27 -30.65
C PRO A 861 8.37 -20.79 -29.21
N SER A 862 7.91 -19.95 -28.30
CA SER A 862 7.72 -20.32 -26.90
C SER A 862 6.53 -21.27 -26.82
N ARG A 863 6.77 -22.56 -26.61
CA ARG A 863 5.68 -23.57 -26.57
C ARG A 863 4.91 -23.56 -25.25
N ASP A 864 5.53 -23.01 -24.22
CA ASP A 864 4.96 -22.85 -22.90
C ASP A 864 4.40 -21.44 -22.73
N VAL A 865 3.14 -21.26 -23.09
CA VAL A 865 2.45 -19.97 -23.00
C VAL A 865 1.21 -20.11 -22.12
N VAL A 866 1.05 -19.19 -21.17
CA VAL A 866 -0.02 -19.21 -20.17
C VAL A 866 -0.60 -17.82 -19.99
N GLY A 867 -1.90 -17.75 -19.79
CA GLY A 867 -2.62 -16.50 -19.62
C GLY A 867 -4.11 -16.70 -19.87
N PRO A 868 -4.86 -15.62 -20.10
CA PRO A 868 -4.42 -14.22 -20.06
C PRO A 868 -3.92 -13.78 -18.68
N ILE A 869 -3.05 -12.77 -18.66
CA ILE A 869 -2.63 -12.05 -17.47
C ILE A 869 -3.82 -11.21 -17.01
N VAL A 870 -4.29 -11.44 -15.79
CA VAL A 870 -5.45 -10.75 -15.24
C VAL A 870 -5.06 -9.58 -14.35
N ASN A 871 -3.91 -9.61 -13.69
CA ASN A 871 -3.47 -8.53 -12.80
C ASN A 871 -1.95 -8.44 -12.77
N ILE A 872 -1.44 -7.24 -12.53
CA ILE A 872 0.00 -6.95 -12.44
C ILE A 872 0.18 -5.97 -11.29
N GLU A 873 0.94 -6.37 -10.27
CA GLU A 873 1.18 -5.56 -9.07
C GLU A 873 2.68 -5.40 -8.88
N LYS A 874 3.16 -4.17 -8.71
CA LYS A 874 4.53 -3.96 -8.26
C LYS A 874 4.61 -4.35 -6.78
N CYS A 875 5.44 -5.32 -6.46
CA CYS A 875 5.60 -5.89 -5.12
C CYS A 875 7.06 -5.75 -4.71
N GLY A 876 7.44 -4.53 -4.33
CA GLY A 876 8.84 -4.19 -4.02
C GLY A 876 9.67 -3.94 -5.28
N GLY A 877 10.83 -4.61 -5.37
CA GLY A 877 11.71 -4.59 -6.55
C GLY A 877 11.21 -5.45 -7.71
N ASP A 878 10.33 -6.41 -7.42
CA ASP A 878 9.74 -7.33 -8.39
C ASP A 878 8.29 -6.96 -8.72
N TRP A 879 7.73 -7.71 -9.66
CA TRP A 879 6.35 -7.60 -10.10
C TRP A 879 5.65 -8.94 -9.96
N ARG A 880 4.46 -8.91 -9.36
CA ARG A 880 3.56 -10.04 -9.26
C ARG A 880 2.57 -10.00 -10.41
N VAL A 881 2.57 -11.05 -11.22
CA VAL A 881 1.71 -11.20 -12.40
C VAL A 881 0.73 -12.33 -12.14
N PHE A 882 -0.57 -12.07 -12.25
CA PHE A 882 -1.62 -13.05 -12.03
C PHE A 882 -2.14 -13.55 -13.36
N LEU A 883 -2.32 -14.87 -13.48
CA LEU A 883 -2.78 -15.56 -14.67
C LEU A 883 -4.21 -16.06 -14.47
N GLU A 884 -5.03 -15.99 -15.51
CA GLU A 884 -6.36 -16.60 -15.49
C GLU A 884 -6.26 -18.13 -15.39
N LYS A 885 -5.37 -18.72 -16.19
CA LYS A 885 -5.15 -20.16 -16.26
C LYS A 885 -3.92 -20.57 -15.44
N PRO A 886 -3.97 -21.74 -14.77
CA PRO A 886 -2.84 -22.25 -14.02
C PRO A 886 -1.71 -22.74 -14.94
N LEU A 887 -0.47 -22.70 -14.45
CA LEU A 887 0.69 -23.28 -15.13
C LEU A 887 0.53 -24.80 -15.31
N LYS A 888 0.87 -25.31 -16.49
CA LYS A 888 0.83 -26.75 -16.79
C LYS A 888 2.04 -27.51 -16.25
N LYS A 889 3.14 -26.81 -16.01
CA LYS A 889 4.39 -27.35 -15.44
C LYS A 889 5.06 -26.30 -14.55
N GLU A 890 6.03 -26.75 -13.78
CA GLU A 890 6.85 -25.87 -12.96
C GLU A 890 7.91 -25.13 -13.80
N PHE A 891 8.21 -23.89 -13.43
CA PHE A 891 9.32 -23.11 -13.96
C PHE A 891 10.19 -22.61 -12.82
N ALA A 892 11.50 -22.86 -12.89
CA ALA A 892 12.44 -22.44 -11.86
C ALA A 892 12.59 -20.91 -11.80
N SER A 893 13.01 -20.40 -10.65
CA SER A 893 13.50 -19.02 -10.54
C SER A 893 14.61 -18.76 -11.58
N GLY A 894 14.63 -17.57 -12.16
CA GLY A 894 15.54 -17.19 -13.24
C GLY A 894 15.08 -17.64 -14.63
N SER A 895 14.00 -18.44 -14.75
CA SER A 895 13.48 -18.85 -16.06
C SER A 895 13.11 -17.61 -16.88
N PRO A 896 13.66 -17.46 -18.11
CA PRO A 896 13.30 -16.36 -18.99
C PRO A 896 11.82 -16.39 -19.31
N VAL A 897 11.17 -15.24 -19.17
CA VAL A 897 9.76 -15.08 -19.45
C VAL A 897 9.54 -13.71 -20.08
N ALA A 898 8.67 -13.67 -21.09
CA ALA A 898 8.26 -12.41 -21.70
C ALA A 898 6.74 -12.40 -21.87
N GLN A 899 6.17 -11.20 -22.03
CA GLN A 899 4.77 -11.11 -22.39
C GLN A 899 4.61 -11.29 -23.90
N HIS A 900 3.72 -12.19 -24.30
CA HIS A 900 3.25 -12.36 -25.66
C HIS A 900 1.84 -11.77 -25.80
N ASN A 901 1.52 -11.27 -27.00
CA ASN A 901 0.19 -10.77 -27.32
C ASN A 901 -0.61 -11.83 -28.11
N SER A 902 -1.87 -12.07 -27.72
CA SER A 902 -2.77 -12.95 -28.46
C SER A 902 -3.27 -12.36 -29.78
N MET A 903 -3.20 -11.04 -29.98
CA MET A 903 -3.94 -10.35 -31.05
C MET A 903 -3.13 -9.92 -32.28
N ASN A 904 -1.79 -9.92 -32.24
CA ASN A 904 -0.97 -9.43 -33.35
C ASN A 904 -0.28 -10.58 -34.09
N ALA A 905 -1.01 -11.37 -34.87
CA ALA A 905 -0.41 -12.49 -35.62
C ALA A 905 0.36 -12.04 -36.87
N THR A 906 1.48 -11.34 -36.67
CA THR A 906 2.33 -10.73 -37.72
C THR A 906 2.87 -11.74 -38.74
N HIS A 907 2.87 -13.03 -38.42
CA HIS A 907 3.35 -14.10 -39.29
C HIS A 907 2.25 -15.04 -39.81
N LEU A 908 1.02 -14.96 -39.29
CA LEU A 908 -0.04 -15.89 -39.73
C LEU A 908 -0.89 -15.32 -40.85
N TYR A 909 -1.02 -14.00 -40.98
CA TYR A 909 -1.97 -13.40 -41.91
C TYR A 909 -1.27 -12.49 -42.92
N VAL A 910 -1.60 -12.67 -44.19
CA VAL A 910 -1.21 -11.75 -45.26
C VAL A 910 -2.22 -10.61 -45.41
N TYR A 911 -3.46 -10.83 -44.98
CA TYR A 911 -4.52 -9.83 -44.99
C TYR A 911 -5.42 -9.96 -43.75
N SER A 912 -5.82 -8.82 -43.18
CA SER A 912 -6.79 -8.74 -42.10
C SER A 912 -7.65 -7.48 -42.25
N GLY A 913 -8.91 -7.66 -42.62
CA GLY A 913 -9.80 -6.53 -42.91
C GLY A 913 -11.26 -6.94 -43.03
N ILE A 914 -12.13 -5.97 -43.27
CA ILE A 914 -13.55 -6.21 -43.56
C ILE A 914 -13.69 -6.26 -45.08
N PRO A 915 -14.13 -7.37 -45.68
CA PRO A 915 -14.34 -7.47 -47.12
C PRO A 915 -15.42 -6.50 -47.61
N SER A 916 -15.31 -6.07 -48.86
CA SER A 916 -16.32 -5.25 -49.51
C SER A 916 -17.54 -6.08 -49.95
N GLU A 917 -18.60 -5.40 -50.36
CA GLU A 917 -19.83 -6.01 -50.90
C GLU A 917 -19.64 -6.52 -52.33
N LYS A 918 -18.51 -6.20 -52.98
CA LYS A 918 -18.16 -6.66 -54.32
C LYS A 918 -16.96 -7.60 -54.22
N PRO A 919 -16.79 -8.56 -55.15
CA PRO A 919 -15.60 -9.39 -55.16
C PRO A 919 -14.37 -8.53 -55.43
N GLU A 920 -13.50 -8.41 -54.43
CA GLU A 920 -12.26 -7.65 -54.49
C GLU A 920 -11.09 -8.56 -54.16
N GLU A 921 -9.96 -8.33 -54.82
CA GLU A 921 -8.73 -9.07 -54.55
C GLU A 921 -8.11 -8.59 -53.23
N TYR A 922 -7.86 -9.54 -52.33
CA TYR A 922 -7.13 -9.35 -51.08
C TYR A 922 -5.96 -10.32 -51.04
N GLY A 923 -4.81 -9.85 -50.60
CA GLY A 923 -3.62 -10.69 -50.55
C GLY A 923 -2.38 -9.95 -50.08
N GLY A 924 -1.31 -10.70 -49.94
CA GLY A 924 -0.02 -10.18 -49.52
C GLY A 924 1.06 -11.26 -49.50
N GLU A 925 2.30 -10.81 -49.30
CA GLU A 925 3.44 -11.69 -49.14
C GLU A 925 3.41 -12.39 -47.78
N ILE A 926 3.65 -13.71 -47.77
CA ILE A 926 3.75 -14.50 -46.55
C ILE A 926 5.08 -14.21 -45.86
N LYS A 927 5.00 -13.81 -44.59
CA LYS A 927 6.16 -13.62 -43.72
C LYS A 927 6.45 -14.91 -42.95
N TRP A 928 7.44 -15.66 -43.42
CA TRP A 928 7.87 -16.90 -42.76
C TRP A 928 8.50 -16.61 -41.39
N TRP A 929 8.13 -17.40 -40.38
CA TRP A 929 8.92 -17.54 -39.17
C TRP A 929 10.25 -18.24 -39.53
N PRO A 930 11.43 -17.82 -39.01
CA PRO A 930 12.71 -18.44 -39.38
C PRO A 930 12.78 -19.96 -39.21
N GLY A 931 12.03 -20.53 -38.25
CA GLY A 931 11.96 -21.98 -38.01
C GLY A 931 10.82 -22.72 -38.73
N ALA A 932 10.02 -22.06 -39.57
CA ALA A 932 8.96 -22.73 -40.31
C ALA A 932 9.51 -23.65 -41.41
N GLU A 933 9.10 -24.91 -41.39
CA GLU A 933 9.50 -25.92 -42.37
C GLU A 933 8.34 -26.26 -43.32
N ARG A 934 7.10 -26.14 -42.84
CA ARG A 934 5.88 -26.45 -43.59
C ARG A 934 4.77 -25.46 -43.28
N PHE A 935 3.73 -25.40 -44.11
CA PHE A 935 2.57 -24.53 -43.90
C PHE A 935 1.28 -25.06 -44.56
N SER A 936 0.13 -24.55 -44.12
CA SER A 936 -1.17 -24.73 -44.78
C SER A 936 -1.88 -23.38 -44.89
N VAL A 937 -2.69 -23.18 -45.92
CA VAL A 937 -3.44 -21.93 -46.14
C VAL A 937 -4.63 -21.85 -45.19
N LEU A 938 -4.89 -20.65 -44.68
CA LEU A 938 -5.86 -20.37 -43.63
C LEU A 938 -6.78 -19.23 -44.04
N LEU A 939 -8.09 -19.43 -43.85
CA LEU A 939 -9.10 -18.38 -43.86
C LEU A 939 -9.89 -18.42 -42.55
N LEU A 940 -9.94 -17.29 -41.82
CA LEU A 940 -10.70 -17.13 -40.58
C LEU A 940 -11.70 -15.97 -40.67
N GLY A 941 -12.87 -16.12 -40.08
CA GLY A 941 -13.89 -15.07 -40.04
C GLY A 941 -15.08 -15.41 -39.13
N ARG A 942 -15.93 -14.42 -38.86
CA ARG A 942 -17.21 -14.63 -38.12
C ARG A 942 -18.45 -14.51 -39.01
N SER A 943 -18.27 -14.14 -40.27
CA SER A 943 -19.35 -14.01 -41.24
C SER A 943 -19.08 -14.89 -42.46
N PRO A 944 -20.15 -15.40 -43.08
CA PRO A 944 -20.12 -15.89 -44.45
C PRO A 944 -19.42 -14.92 -45.41
N VAL A 945 -18.55 -15.47 -46.27
CA VAL A 945 -17.93 -14.77 -47.41
C VAL A 945 -17.98 -15.67 -48.64
N GLU A 946 -17.96 -15.04 -49.81
CA GLU A 946 -17.68 -15.68 -51.09
C GLU A 946 -16.19 -15.56 -51.39
N LEU A 947 -15.54 -16.68 -51.69
CA LEU A 947 -14.11 -16.77 -52.04
C LEU A 947 -13.96 -17.29 -53.47
N GLN A 948 -13.14 -16.62 -54.27
CA GLN A 948 -12.80 -16.98 -55.66
C GLN A 948 -11.30 -16.77 -55.88
N ASP A 949 -10.73 -17.45 -56.88
CA ASP A 949 -9.35 -17.24 -57.34
C ASP A 949 -8.29 -17.31 -56.22
N LEU A 950 -8.46 -18.23 -55.27
CA LEU A 950 -7.45 -18.45 -54.22
C LEU A 950 -6.19 -19.04 -54.85
N LYS A 951 -5.09 -18.31 -54.78
CA LYS A 951 -3.82 -18.73 -55.36
C LYS A 951 -2.64 -18.36 -54.48
N LEU A 952 -1.62 -19.20 -54.57
CA LEU A 952 -0.33 -19.04 -53.94
C LEU A 952 0.74 -18.95 -55.04
N GLU A 953 1.30 -17.77 -55.23
CA GLU A 953 2.26 -17.43 -56.29
C GLU A 953 3.68 -17.43 -55.69
N LEU A 954 4.61 -18.16 -56.30
CA LEU A 954 5.99 -18.31 -55.82
C LEU A 954 6.95 -17.56 -56.75
N TYR A 955 7.76 -16.66 -56.19
CA TYR A 955 8.70 -15.80 -56.91
C TYR A 955 10.15 -16.06 -56.43
N PRO A 956 11.17 -15.84 -57.28
CA PRO A 956 12.56 -15.90 -56.83
C PRO A 956 12.89 -14.77 -55.84
N VAL A 957 13.84 -15.01 -54.92
CA VAL A 957 14.39 -13.98 -54.03
C VAL A 957 15.43 -13.13 -54.79
N PRO A 958 15.34 -11.78 -54.81
CA PRO A 958 16.32 -10.94 -55.50
C PRO A 958 17.73 -11.10 -54.90
N GLY A 959 18.74 -11.33 -55.75
CA GLY A 959 20.16 -11.31 -55.35
C GLY A 959 20.76 -12.64 -54.86
N LYS A 960 20.07 -13.77 -55.02
CA LYS A 960 20.66 -15.11 -54.92
C LYS A 960 20.38 -15.86 -56.22
N ASN A 961 21.35 -15.83 -57.14
CA ASN A 961 21.38 -16.75 -58.29
C ASN A 961 21.89 -18.11 -57.83
#